data_AF-A0AAU8K1Z6-F1
#
_entry.id   AF-A0AAU8K1Z6-F1
#
_cell.length_a   1.000
_cell.length_b   1.000
_cell.length_c   1.000
_cell.angle_alpha   90.00
_cell.angle_beta   90.00
_cell.angle_gamma   90.00
#
_symmetry.space_group_name_H-M   'P 1'
#
loop_
_entity.id
_entity.type
_entity.pdbx_description
1 polymer ?
#
loop_
_entity_poly.entity_id
_entity_poly.type
_entity_poly.pdbx_seq_one_letter_code
_entity_poly.pdbx_strand_id
1 'polypeptide(L)'
;MSTTGSGPHPRSAEDPGRRKGVDLPYLTPAGRRRLATARFGPDPSGPARGAPRMRNALLDGTARCVQVRAAASDEAGATEAARDALDTEAAAALRLHRTFQGTEVARLFPVVIGYDLDVAEPFVLYRPPRGNPAERLHGLASTQLRTIERDLVDAAAHLAELGLVHQGITPSTVRWDGRSVQLWGLDAVAHTGRPRTPRGPAPYASPEVREGTGRSDPRDALWSTAQVMYRLVTGRAGDPDREPADLADHRSLAHTMRSSFAARAAGRPTPAALLGLLSPDHRPAAGGTVGGDGLTPHRAAFDHTVSLKRAAGGDPPGGPGADGTPHGYGVAGAVAGAAVGPGGAAHATDDPAGVLCPYCLEYIRFDPTALHVPDAVQELQPYTFSDRQSPRLLADELRGAFQRCEGNQATPPHHIPVPYLTNGRPLTVAMIGQSNTGKSHLLTQMIAEIADDRLKPYGVSWQSVNPEQHASFLNDRVVPLRDGNVIAHTAGLGDSESARFVESLLITDARGRVRPLAFFDLAGEDLLRTDALLRFLLGIDALVFVVDPTLAMPLPQLDEIRTALGLHVNRDGDPAFATALDRIPRTGPYLTVPSAVVVAKADLLRSEPPVDRWLTEPGTVPLSRRRLYEESRDVYALLHRHAGKAWLRPFDTALHCTLHIASATGGRQEDSRYPRGVRAQRVLEPLISLLAMHGIIDLADGHTGAEAAR
;
A
#
# COMPACT_ATOMS: atom_id res chain seq x y z
N MET A 1 -1.84 20.74 87.94
CA MET A 1 -1.67 19.46 87.23
C MET A 1 -3.02 19.03 86.68
N SER A 2 -3.22 19.15 85.37
CA SER A 2 -4.30 18.53 84.59
C SER A 2 -3.97 18.76 83.12
N THR A 3 -3.25 17.81 82.53
CA THR A 3 -2.92 17.76 81.11
C THR A 3 -4.03 17.05 80.34
N THR A 4 -4.60 17.77 79.38
CA THR A 4 -5.59 17.30 78.41
C THR A 4 -4.94 16.39 77.38
N GLY A 5 -5.58 15.25 77.09
CA GLY A 5 -5.11 14.25 76.14
C GLY A 5 -5.34 14.66 74.69
N SER A 6 -4.27 14.57 73.90
CA SER A 6 -4.30 14.59 72.43
C SER A 6 -4.77 13.24 71.90
N GLY A 7 -5.95 13.22 71.26
CA GLY A 7 -6.37 12.12 70.39
C GLY A 7 -5.73 12.21 69.00
N PRO A 8 -5.47 11.09 68.31
CA PRO A 8 -4.85 11.09 67.01
C PRO A 8 -5.82 11.60 65.92
N HIS A 9 -5.36 12.57 65.14
CA HIS A 9 -6.04 13.07 63.95
C HIS A 9 -6.30 11.94 62.94
N PRO A 10 -7.48 11.91 62.30
CA PRO A 10 -7.74 11.00 61.18
C PRO A 10 -6.82 11.37 60.01
N ARG A 11 -6.19 10.35 59.43
CA ARG A 11 -5.41 10.43 58.20
C ARG A 11 -6.25 11.14 57.13
N SER A 12 -5.74 12.27 56.66
CA SER A 12 -6.24 12.98 55.49
C SER A 12 -6.42 11.98 54.34
N ALA A 13 -7.65 11.86 53.85
CA ALA A 13 -7.95 11.18 52.60
C ALA A 13 -7.12 11.82 51.49
N GLU A 14 -6.40 11.00 50.74
CA GLU A 14 -5.69 11.41 49.54
C GLU A 14 -6.66 12.07 48.56
N ASP A 15 -6.33 13.28 48.15
CA ASP A 15 -7.03 14.05 47.12
C ASP A 15 -6.99 13.31 45.77
N PRO A 16 -8.12 12.89 45.19
CA PRO A 16 -8.17 12.16 43.92
C PRO A 16 -7.82 13.02 42.68
N GLY A 17 -7.41 14.28 42.88
CA GLY A 17 -7.27 15.29 41.82
C GLY A 17 -5.93 15.41 41.08
N ARG A 18 -4.87 14.69 41.43
CA ARG A 18 -3.53 14.90 40.84
C ARG A 18 -3.02 13.74 40.00
N ARG A 19 -3.74 13.39 38.92
CA ARG A 19 -3.17 12.50 37.88
C ARG A 19 -1.89 13.12 37.34
N LYS A 20 -0.76 12.43 37.51
CA LYS A 20 0.57 12.81 37.01
C LYS A 20 0.48 12.95 35.48
N GLY A 21 1.04 14.03 34.93
CA GLY A 21 1.13 14.20 33.47
C GLY A 21 2.00 13.11 32.86
N VAL A 22 1.69 12.72 31.62
CA VAL A 22 2.44 11.74 30.84
C VAL A 22 3.10 12.46 29.68
N ASP A 23 4.36 12.17 29.42
CA ASP A 23 5.04 12.72 28.25
C ASP A 23 4.47 12.08 26.98
N LEU A 24 4.00 12.93 26.07
CA LEU A 24 3.32 12.56 24.85
C LEU A 24 4.11 13.10 23.66
N PRO A 25 4.95 12.28 23.01
CA PRO A 25 5.56 12.67 21.76
C PRO A 25 4.53 12.58 20.62
N TYR A 26 4.59 13.51 19.67
CA TYR A 26 3.71 13.52 18.50
C TYR A 26 4.35 14.28 17.33
N LEU A 27 3.87 14.02 16.11
CA LEU A 27 4.18 14.78 14.90
C LEU A 27 3.17 15.92 14.74
N THR A 28 3.66 17.13 14.48
CA THR A 28 2.82 18.26 14.06
C THR A 28 2.27 18.03 12.65
N PRO A 29 1.24 18.79 12.20
CA PRO A 29 0.75 18.69 10.82
C PRO A 29 1.79 18.98 9.73
N ALA A 30 2.88 19.66 10.10
CA ALA A 30 4.04 19.90 9.23
C ALA A 30 5.09 18.79 9.30
N GLY A 31 4.80 17.65 9.96
CA GLY A 31 5.69 16.51 10.11
C GLY A 31 6.79 16.68 11.17
N ARG A 32 6.84 17.80 11.91
CA ARG A 32 7.89 18.00 12.93
C ARG A 32 7.54 17.31 14.24
N ARG A 33 8.47 16.56 14.81
CA ARG A 33 8.34 15.92 16.13
C ARG A 33 8.27 16.98 17.25
N ARG A 34 7.39 16.77 18.22
CA ARG A 34 7.27 17.55 19.46
C ARG A 34 7.03 16.62 20.63
N LEU A 35 7.48 17.04 21.81
CA LEU A 35 7.17 16.41 23.09
C LEU A 35 6.31 17.40 23.90
N ALA A 36 5.24 16.92 24.51
CA ALA A 36 4.41 17.71 25.42
C ALA A 36 3.98 16.86 26.62
N THR A 37 3.82 17.48 27.79
CA THR A 37 3.24 16.77 28.94
C THR A 37 1.72 16.79 28.85
N ALA A 38 1.10 15.63 28.67
CA ALA A 38 -0.34 15.47 28.51
C ALA A 38 -1.04 15.02 29.81
N ARG A 39 -2.24 15.55 30.05
CA ARG A 39 -3.20 15.02 31.03
C ARG A 39 -4.49 14.67 30.34
N PHE A 40 -4.91 13.42 30.46
CA PHE A 40 -6.11 12.90 29.80
C PHE A 40 -7.31 12.90 30.74
N GLY A 41 -8.44 13.41 30.24
CA GLY A 41 -9.74 13.25 30.85
C GLY A 41 -10.28 11.82 30.73
N PRO A 42 -11.44 11.53 31.34
CA PRO A 42 -12.08 10.25 31.19
C PRO A 42 -12.51 10.01 29.74
N ASP A 43 -12.48 8.74 29.32
CA ASP A 43 -13.15 8.34 28.09
C ASP A 43 -14.68 8.49 28.29
N PRO A 44 -15.42 9.02 27.31
CA PRO A 44 -16.88 9.06 27.37
C PRO A 44 -17.41 7.63 27.40
N SER A 45 -18.34 7.37 28.32
CA SER A 45 -19.00 6.08 28.50
C SER A 45 -19.85 5.74 27.27
N GLY A 46 -19.56 4.66 26.56
CA GLY A 46 -20.43 4.16 25.48
C GLY A 46 -19.78 3.07 24.61
N PRO A 47 -20.56 2.10 24.10
CA PRO A 47 -20.04 1.05 23.22
C PRO A 47 -19.86 1.60 21.79
N ALA A 48 -18.68 2.10 21.46
CA ALA A 48 -18.29 2.38 20.07
C ALA A 48 -17.35 1.28 19.59
N ARG A 49 -17.90 0.10 19.25
CA ARG A 49 -17.10 -1.00 18.70
C ARG A 49 -16.60 -0.63 17.30
N GLY A 50 -15.29 -0.74 17.07
CA GLY A 50 -14.67 -0.52 15.76
C GLY A 50 -14.52 0.95 15.31
N ALA A 51 -14.89 1.93 16.14
CA ALA A 51 -14.70 3.36 15.85
C ALA A 51 -13.63 3.99 16.75
N PRO A 52 -12.90 5.02 16.29
CA PRO A 52 -11.96 5.75 17.14
C PRO A 52 -12.67 6.36 18.37
N ARG A 53 -12.01 6.30 19.53
CA ARG A 53 -12.51 6.89 20.79
C ARG A 53 -12.02 8.31 20.95
N MET A 54 -12.84 9.18 21.51
CA MET A 54 -12.50 10.58 21.75
C MET A 54 -12.39 10.87 23.24
N ARG A 55 -11.35 11.59 23.68
CA ARG A 55 -11.25 12.10 25.06
C ARG A 55 -10.68 13.51 25.09
N ASN A 56 -11.08 14.29 26.09
CA ASN A 56 -10.47 15.61 26.33
C ASN A 56 -9.06 15.43 26.90
N ALA A 57 -8.15 16.33 26.54
CA ALA A 57 -6.80 16.35 27.05
C ALA A 57 -6.29 17.78 27.26
N LEU A 58 -5.26 17.91 28.09
CA LEU A 58 -4.54 19.14 28.37
C LEU A 58 -3.05 18.93 28.12
N LEU A 59 -2.47 19.68 27.19
CA LEU A 59 -1.05 19.65 26.86
C LEU A 59 -0.33 20.80 27.58
N ASP A 60 0.85 20.50 28.11
CA ASP A 60 1.75 21.44 28.82
C ASP A 60 1.02 22.26 29.91
N GLY A 61 0.02 21.63 30.54
CA GLY A 61 -0.80 22.23 31.59
C GLY A 61 -1.73 23.39 31.15
N THR A 62 -1.76 23.76 29.88
CA THR A 62 -2.44 25.00 29.42
C THR A 62 -3.27 24.81 28.14
N ALA A 63 -2.79 24.03 27.18
CA ALA A 63 -3.45 23.88 25.89
C ALA A 63 -4.50 22.76 25.91
N ARG A 64 -5.79 23.11 25.90
CA ARG A 64 -6.88 22.13 25.79
C ARG A 64 -6.91 21.54 24.38
N CYS A 65 -7.13 20.23 24.29
CA CYS A 65 -7.30 19.52 23.03
C CYS A 65 -8.27 18.34 23.18
N VAL A 66 -8.66 17.76 22.05
CA VAL A 66 -9.37 16.48 21.97
C VAL A 66 -8.44 15.48 21.32
N GLN A 67 -8.27 14.32 21.95
CA GLN A 67 -7.55 13.20 21.38
C GLN A 67 -8.56 12.19 20.82
N VAL A 68 -8.42 11.88 19.54
CA VAL A 68 -9.09 10.76 18.87
C VAL A 68 -8.09 9.61 18.78
N ARG A 69 -8.43 8.41 19.23
CA ARG A 69 -7.47 7.29 19.36
C ARG A 69 -8.09 5.95 19.01
N ALA A 70 -7.29 5.04 18.47
CA ALA A 70 -7.64 3.63 18.39
C ALA A 70 -7.21 2.95 19.69
N ALA A 71 -8.13 2.89 20.65
CA ALA A 71 -7.88 2.22 21.93
C ALA A 71 -7.68 0.71 21.72
N ALA A 72 -6.83 0.09 22.54
CA ALA A 72 -6.79 -1.37 22.60
C ALA A 72 -8.19 -1.91 22.94
N SER A 73 -8.73 -2.75 22.07
CA SER A 73 -9.95 -3.51 22.29
C SER A 73 -9.58 -4.96 22.59
N ASP A 74 -10.35 -5.64 23.43
CA ASP A 74 -10.17 -7.07 23.71
C ASP A 74 -10.40 -7.93 22.46
N GLU A 75 -11.15 -7.42 21.47
CA GLU A 75 -11.39 -8.05 20.18
C GLU A 75 -10.37 -7.56 19.11
N ALA A 76 -9.55 -8.47 18.57
CA ALA A 76 -8.49 -8.17 17.60
C ALA A 76 -8.99 -7.44 16.33
N GLY A 77 -10.08 -7.93 15.72
CA GLY A 77 -10.64 -7.33 14.50
C GLY A 77 -11.23 -5.93 14.71
N ALA A 78 -11.82 -5.66 15.88
CA ALA A 78 -12.32 -4.33 16.23
C ALA A 78 -11.18 -3.31 16.41
N THR A 79 -10.02 -3.77 16.89
CA THR A 79 -8.81 -2.95 17.03
C THR A 79 -8.27 -2.56 15.65
N GLU A 80 -8.24 -3.49 14.70
CA GLU A 80 -7.78 -3.21 13.33
C GLU A 80 -8.69 -2.22 12.61
N ALA A 81 -10.01 -2.42 12.66
CA ALA A 81 -10.97 -1.49 12.05
C ALA A 81 -10.84 -0.06 12.64
N ALA A 82 -10.64 0.06 13.95
CA ALA A 82 -10.45 1.36 14.60
C ALA A 82 -9.13 2.03 14.18
N ARG A 83 -8.07 1.25 13.93
CA ARG A 83 -6.79 1.75 13.41
C ARG A 83 -6.91 2.23 11.97
N ASP A 84 -7.54 1.46 11.09
CA ASP A 84 -7.77 1.85 9.69
C ASP A 84 -8.65 3.12 9.61
N ALA A 85 -9.67 3.22 10.47
CA ALA A 85 -10.49 4.41 10.60
C ALA A 85 -9.69 5.64 11.08
N LEU A 86 -8.74 5.44 12.01
CA LEU A 86 -7.87 6.51 12.49
C LEU A 86 -6.82 6.93 11.45
N ASP A 87 -6.24 5.98 10.70
CA ASP A 87 -5.32 6.27 9.59
C ASP A 87 -6.05 7.10 8.52
N THR A 88 -7.31 6.75 8.22
CA THR A 88 -8.21 7.52 7.33
C THR A 88 -8.45 8.93 7.86
N GLU A 89 -8.80 9.05 9.14
CA GLU A 89 -9.03 10.34 9.80
C GLU A 89 -7.79 11.23 9.76
N ALA A 90 -6.61 10.70 10.09
CA ALA A 90 -5.36 11.43 10.06
C ALA A 90 -5.02 11.92 8.64
N ALA A 91 -5.14 11.05 7.63
CA ALA A 91 -4.90 11.41 6.24
C ALA A 91 -5.82 12.54 5.77
N ALA A 92 -7.13 12.43 6.05
CA ALA A 92 -8.11 13.48 5.74
C ALA A 92 -7.81 14.80 6.46
N ALA A 93 -7.55 14.76 7.77
CA ALA A 93 -7.25 15.94 8.58
C ALA A 93 -5.98 16.67 8.10
N LEU A 94 -4.91 15.92 7.80
CA LEU A 94 -3.65 16.49 7.32
C LEU A 94 -3.77 17.06 5.91
N ARG A 95 -4.60 16.44 5.05
CA ARG A 95 -4.87 16.96 3.71
C ARG A 95 -5.68 18.25 3.75
N LEU A 96 -6.73 18.29 4.57
CA LEU A 96 -7.52 19.49 4.82
C LEU A 96 -6.67 20.61 5.40
N HIS A 97 -5.82 20.30 6.38
CA HIS A 97 -4.92 21.27 6.99
C HIS A 97 -3.97 21.88 5.95
N ARG A 98 -3.24 21.05 5.19
CA ARG A 98 -2.26 21.55 4.20
C ARG A 98 -2.91 22.35 3.07
N THR A 99 -4.14 22.01 2.69
CA THR A 99 -4.85 22.68 1.60
C THR A 99 -5.44 24.01 2.05
N PHE A 100 -6.06 24.05 3.23
CA PHE A 100 -6.93 25.16 3.63
C PHE A 100 -6.39 26.01 4.80
N GLN A 101 -5.26 25.66 5.41
CA GLN A 101 -4.69 26.43 6.52
C GLN A 101 -4.59 27.93 6.19
N GLY A 102 -5.12 28.77 7.06
CA GLY A 102 -5.12 30.23 6.89
C GLY A 102 -6.26 30.78 6.02
N THR A 103 -7.12 29.92 5.46
CA THR A 103 -8.31 30.31 4.70
C THR A 103 -9.58 30.24 5.57
N GLU A 104 -10.68 30.87 5.13
CA GLU A 104 -11.98 30.74 5.81
C GLU A 104 -12.55 29.32 5.71
N VAL A 105 -12.20 28.55 4.67
CA VAL A 105 -12.61 27.14 4.49
C VAL A 105 -12.12 26.26 5.63
N ALA A 106 -10.95 26.54 6.21
CA ALA A 106 -10.44 25.77 7.35
C ALA A 106 -11.38 25.77 8.56
N ARG A 107 -12.28 26.76 8.68
CA ARG A 107 -13.28 26.80 9.75
C ARG A 107 -14.29 25.65 9.63
N LEU A 108 -14.59 25.21 8.41
CA LEU A 108 -15.55 24.14 8.15
C LEU A 108 -15.10 22.77 8.71
N PHE A 109 -13.83 22.61 9.09
CA PHE A 109 -13.25 21.33 9.51
C PHE A 109 -12.58 21.41 10.89
N PRO A 110 -12.26 20.26 11.53
CA PRO A 110 -11.52 20.20 12.78
C PRO A 110 -10.07 20.67 12.58
N VAL A 111 -9.51 21.36 13.58
CA VAL A 111 -8.15 21.88 13.50
C VAL A 111 -7.19 20.91 14.17
N VAL A 112 -6.43 20.17 13.36
CA VAL A 112 -5.41 19.22 13.85
C VAL A 112 -4.22 19.95 14.50
N ILE A 113 -3.77 19.44 15.64
CA ILE A 113 -2.62 19.89 16.43
C ILE A 113 -1.42 18.98 16.20
N GLY A 114 -1.66 17.67 16.07
CA GLY A 114 -0.63 16.67 15.87
C GLY A 114 -1.17 15.25 15.90
N TYR A 115 -0.31 14.26 15.68
CA TYR A 115 -0.68 12.86 15.57
C TYR A 115 0.52 11.95 15.90
N ASP A 116 0.25 10.72 16.31
CA ASP A 116 1.24 9.64 16.27
C ASP A 116 0.49 8.35 15.96
N LEU A 117 0.83 7.73 14.84
CA LEU A 117 0.14 6.56 14.31
C LEU A 117 0.96 5.28 14.41
N ASP A 118 2.21 5.36 14.89
CA ASP A 118 3.16 4.24 15.00
C ASP A 118 3.33 3.74 16.44
N VAL A 119 2.57 4.29 17.38
CA VAL A 119 2.55 3.87 18.79
C VAL A 119 1.48 2.79 19.03
N ALA A 120 1.59 2.08 20.15
CA ALA A 120 0.65 1.01 20.54
C ALA A 120 -0.82 1.44 20.55
N GLU A 121 -1.10 2.66 21.03
CA GLU A 121 -2.40 3.32 20.94
C GLU A 121 -2.30 4.55 20.02
N PRO A 122 -2.49 4.38 18.69
CA PRO A 122 -2.33 5.48 17.76
C PRO A 122 -3.40 6.55 17.99
N PHE A 123 -3.07 7.81 17.71
CA PHE A 123 -3.94 8.94 17.97
C PHE A 123 -3.76 10.15 17.02
N VAL A 124 -4.79 10.99 16.98
CA VAL A 124 -4.80 12.33 16.41
C VAL A 124 -5.27 13.34 17.47
N LEU A 125 -4.61 14.49 17.54
CA LEU A 125 -4.92 15.59 18.46
C LEU A 125 -5.55 16.74 17.69
N TYR A 126 -6.67 17.25 18.20
CA TYR A 126 -7.38 18.40 17.63
C TYR A 126 -7.56 19.51 18.65
N ARG A 127 -7.75 20.74 18.17
CA ARG A 127 -8.30 21.81 18.99
C ARG A 127 -9.72 21.43 19.45
N PRO A 128 -10.18 21.93 20.61
CA PRO A 128 -11.53 21.68 21.08
C PRO A 128 -12.56 22.07 20.01
N PRO A 129 -13.62 21.25 19.82
CA PRO A 129 -14.64 21.51 18.82
C PRO A 129 -15.34 22.85 19.08
N ARG A 130 -15.71 23.53 18.00
CA ARG A 130 -16.50 24.78 18.08
C ARG A 130 -17.98 24.45 18.17
N GLY A 131 -18.69 25.19 19.02
CA GLY A 131 -20.14 25.15 19.07
C GLY A 131 -20.76 23.83 19.58
N ASN A 132 -22.08 23.77 19.43
CA ASN A 132 -22.90 22.65 19.88
C ASN A 132 -23.19 21.68 18.72
N PRO A 133 -23.27 20.37 18.99
CA PRO A 133 -23.66 19.41 17.96
C PRO A 133 -25.10 19.68 17.50
N ALA A 134 -25.36 19.46 16.21
CA ALA A 134 -26.65 19.70 15.58
C ALA A 134 -27.79 18.88 16.21
N GLU A 135 -27.48 17.74 16.83
CA GLU A 135 -28.43 16.93 17.59
C GLU A 135 -29.12 17.67 18.75
N ARG A 136 -28.46 18.73 19.30
CA ARG A 136 -28.95 19.55 20.43
C ARG A 136 -29.52 20.89 20.00
N LEU A 137 -29.54 21.18 18.70
CA LEU A 137 -30.04 22.44 18.19
C LEU A 137 -31.55 22.36 17.95
N HIS A 138 -32.25 23.37 18.46
CA HIS A 138 -33.70 23.51 18.30
C HIS A 138 -34.04 24.99 18.05
N GLY A 139 -35.15 25.26 17.36
CA GLY A 139 -35.68 26.63 17.21
C GLY A 139 -34.76 27.61 16.47
N LEU A 140 -33.97 27.12 15.49
CA LEU A 140 -33.06 27.97 14.72
C LEU A 140 -33.83 28.92 13.80
N ALA A 141 -33.36 30.18 13.69
CA ALA A 141 -33.93 31.15 12.76
C ALA A 141 -33.64 30.75 11.30
N SER A 142 -34.50 31.15 10.36
CA SER A 142 -34.34 30.81 8.93
C SER A 142 -33.02 31.29 8.33
N THR A 143 -32.45 32.40 8.82
CA THR A 143 -31.13 32.89 8.41
C THR A 143 -30.02 31.94 8.85
N GLN A 144 -30.10 31.38 10.06
CA GLN A 144 -29.13 30.41 10.58
C GLN A 144 -29.22 29.09 9.82
N LEU A 145 -30.45 28.61 9.55
CA LEU A 145 -30.67 27.39 8.77
C LEU A 145 -30.04 27.50 7.36
N ARG A 146 -30.20 28.64 6.68
CA ARG A 146 -29.56 28.89 5.37
C ARG A 146 -28.03 28.89 5.46
N THR A 147 -27.45 29.46 6.52
CA THR A 147 -26.01 29.43 6.71
C THR A 147 -25.50 28.01 6.95
N ILE A 148 -26.19 27.22 7.78
CA ILE A 148 -25.84 25.82 8.03
C ILE A 148 -25.92 25.01 6.75
N GLU A 149 -27.01 25.18 5.99
CA GLU A 149 -27.22 24.52 4.70
C GLU A 149 -26.08 24.81 3.73
N ARG A 150 -25.76 26.09 3.53
CA ARG A 150 -24.66 26.53 2.68
C ARG A 150 -23.33 25.94 3.14
N ASP A 151 -22.97 26.10 4.41
CA ASP A 151 -21.68 25.67 4.94
C ASP A 151 -21.49 24.14 4.83
N LEU A 152 -22.56 23.35 4.96
CA LEU A 152 -22.50 21.88 4.76
C LEU A 152 -22.27 21.50 3.29
N VAL A 153 -22.95 22.17 2.37
CA VAL A 153 -22.74 21.94 0.92
C VAL A 153 -21.36 22.43 0.49
N ASP A 154 -20.89 23.53 1.06
CA ASP A 154 -19.54 24.09 0.85
C ASP A 154 -18.45 23.11 1.33
N ALA A 155 -18.60 22.56 2.53
CA ALA A 155 -17.72 21.50 3.04
C ALA A 155 -17.70 20.26 2.13
N ALA A 156 -18.87 19.83 1.63
CA ALA A 156 -18.96 18.70 0.70
C ALA A 156 -18.30 19.01 -0.66
N ALA A 157 -18.42 20.25 -1.17
CA ALA A 157 -17.79 20.68 -2.40
C ALA A 157 -16.26 20.69 -2.29
N HIS A 158 -15.71 21.24 -1.20
CA HIS A 158 -14.26 21.25 -0.97
C HIS A 158 -13.67 19.85 -0.75
N LEU A 159 -14.42 18.93 -0.11
CA LEU A 159 -14.01 17.52 -0.07
C LEU A 159 -14.01 16.89 -1.47
N ALA A 160 -15.04 17.17 -2.28
CA ALA A 160 -15.12 16.66 -3.65
C ALA A 160 -13.98 17.16 -4.55
N GLU A 161 -13.55 18.42 -4.39
CA GLU A 161 -12.38 19.00 -5.07
C GLU A 161 -11.09 18.25 -4.72
N LEU A 162 -10.99 17.75 -3.48
CA LEU A 162 -9.90 16.89 -3.04
C LEU A 162 -10.10 15.41 -3.47
N GLY A 163 -11.15 15.08 -4.21
CA GLY A 163 -11.48 13.69 -4.55
C GLY A 163 -11.84 12.85 -3.33
N LEU A 164 -12.39 13.49 -2.29
CA LEU A 164 -12.86 12.88 -1.06
C LEU A 164 -14.40 13.01 -0.96
N VAL A 165 -15.02 12.10 -0.21
CA VAL A 165 -16.44 12.17 0.15
C VAL A 165 -16.62 11.82 1.61
N HIS A 166 -17.45 12.59 2.32
CA HIS A 166 -17.81 12.31 3.71
C HIS A 166 -19.04 11.41 3.77
N GLN A 167 -18.88 10.18 4.25
CA GLN A 167 -19.96 9.17 4.34
C GLN A 167 -20.57 9.06 5.75
N GLY A 168 -20.09 9.85 6.71
CA GLY A 168 -20.56 9.88 8.10
C GLY A 168 -21.21 11.20 8.55
N ILE A 169 -21.84 11.97 7.64
CA ILE A 169 -22.50 13.23 8.04
C ILE A 169 -23.79 12.88 8.79
N THR A 170 -23.89 13.31 10.05
CA THR A 170 -25.01 13.07 10.96
C THR A 170 -25.18 14.26 11.90
N PRO A 171 -26.27 14.37 12.68
CA PRO A 171 -26.43 15.47 13.63
C PRO A 171 -25.37 15.50 14.74
N SER A 172 -24.68 14.39 15.04
CA SER A 172 -23.61 14.36 16.04
C SER A 172 -22.26 14.82 15.47
N THR A 173 -22.06 14.68 14.15
CA THR A 173 -20.83 15.09 13.45
C THR A 173 -20.89 16.52 12.93
N VAL A 174 -22.08 17.11 12.80
CA VAL A 174 -22.26 18.53 12.46
C VAL A 174 -22.31 19.38 13.72
N ARG A 175 -21.48 20.44 13.80
CA ARG A 175 -21.50 21.39 14.92
C ARG A 175 -21.73 22.81 14.46
N TRP A 176 -22.42 23.59 15.28
CA TRP A 176 -22.78 24.99 15.00
C TRP A 176 -22.38 25.90 16.16
N ASP A 177 -21.61 26.95 15.86
CA ASP A 177 -21.12 27.91 16.86
C ASP A 177 -21.87 29.25 16.86
N GLY A 178 -22.98 29.34 16.12
CA GLY A 178 -23.75 30.58 15.94
C GLY A 178 -23.37 31.36 14.69
N ARG A 179 -22.22 31.05 14.07
CA ARG A 179 -21.72 31.74 12.86
C ARG A 179 -21.46 30.79 11.70
N SER A 180 -20.85 29.64 11.93
CA SER A 180 -20.45 28.71 10.87
C SER A 180 -20.52 27.26 11.36
N VAL A 181 -20.67 26.34 10.41
CA VAL A 181 -20.59 24.91 10.67
C VAL A 181 -19.13 24.49 10.89
N GLN A 182 -18.95 23.47 11.73
CA GLN A 182 -17.74 22.65 11.76
C GLN A 182 -18.15 21.17 11.61
N LEU A 183 -17.70 20.53 10.53
CA LEU A 183 -17.98 19.14 10.20
C LEU A 183 -16.88 18.22 10.77
N TRP A 184 -17.25 17.33 11.67
CA TRP A 184 -16.42 16.29 12.29
C TRP A 184 -16.71 14.90 11.67
N GLY A 185 -16.04 13.85 12.16
CA GLY A 185 -16.26 12.46 11.69
C GLY A 185 -15.40 12.09 10.48
N LEU A 186 -14.15 12.58 10.46
CA LEU A 186 -13.22 12.38 9.35
C LEU A 186 -12.81 10.92 9.16
N ASP A 187 -13.06 10.05 10.15
CA ASP A 187 -12.91 8.59 10.07
C ASP A 187 -13.84 7.93 9.03
N ALA A 188 -14.90 8.65 8.62
CA ALA A 188 -15.86 8.23 7.62
C ALA A 188 -15.64 8.92 6.26
N VAL A 189 -14.48 9.51 6.03
CA VAL A 189 -14.09 10.03 4.71
C VAL A 189 -13.58 8.89 3.83
N ALA A 190 -13.98 8.87 2.57
CA ALA A 190 -13.50 7.92 1.58
C ALA A 190 -13.00 8.63 0.32
N HIS A 191 -12.09 8.00 -0.43
CA HIS A 191 -11.74 8.49 -1.75
C HIS A 191 -12.88 8.26 -2.75
N THR A 192 -13.14 9.25 -3.59
CA THR A 192 -14.13 9.17 -4.68
C THR A 192 -13.75 8.04 -5.64
N GLY A 193 -14.76 7.30 -6.12
CA GLY A 193 -14.60 6.21 -7.08
C GLY A 193 -14.13 4.88 -6.48
N ARG A 194 -13.84 4.83 -5.17
CA ARG A 194 -13.61 3.57 -4.42
C ARG A 194 -14.91 2.76 -4.34
N PRO A 195 -14.86 1.41 -4.28
CA PRO A 195 -16.03 0.63 -3.89
C PRO A 195 -16.56 1.13 -2.54
N ARG A 196 -17.89 1.27 -2.41
CA ARG A 196 -18.49 1.62 -1.12
C ARG A 196 -18.32 0.47 -0.14
N THR A 197 -18.16 0.80 1.13
CA THR A 197 -18.26 -0.16 2.23
C THR A 197 -19.54 0.14 3.01
N PRO A 198 -20.32 -0.89 3.41
CA PRO A 198 -21.51 -0.70 4.23
C PRO A 198 -21.19 0.10 5.49
N ARG A 199 -21.77 1.30 5.65
CA ARG A 199 -21.49 2.18 6.79
C ARG A 199 -22.65 3.12 7.09
N GLY A 200 -22.69 3.59 8.35
CA GLY A 200 -23.44 4.76 8.77
C GLY A 200 -24.90 4.46 9.13
N PRO A 201 -25.49 5.23 10.05
CA PRO A 201 -26.85 4.98 10.49
C PRO A 201 -27.89 5.55 9.52
N ALA A 202 -29.02 4.85 9.38
CA ALA A 202 -30.22 5.42 8.80
C ALA A 202 -30.79 6.56 9.68
N PRO A 203 -31.42 7.59 9.11
CA PRO A 203 -31.63 7.82 7.67
C PRO A 203 -30.46 8.58 7.00
N TYR A 204 -29.40 8.91 7.74
CA TYR A 204 -28.38 9.86 7.29
C TYR A 204 -27.42 9.30 6.25
N ALA A 205 -27.04 8.02 6.33
CA ALA A 205 -26.28 7.37 5.27
C ALA A 205 -27.19 7.12 4.06
N SER A 206 -26.70 7.42 2.86
CA SER A 206 -27.43 7.14 1.61
C SER A 206 -27.71 5.63 1.48
N PRO A 207 -28.78 5.23 0.77
CA PRO A 207 -29.09 3.82 0.56
C PRO A 207 -27.89 3.03 0.02
N GLU A 208 -27.15 3.61 -0.94
CA GLU A 208 -26.01 2.94 -1.55
C GLU A 208 -24.81 2.80 -0.61
N VAL A 209 -24.60 3.76 0.29
CA VAL A 209 -23.56 3.68 1.33
C VAL A 209 -23.94 2.65 2.40
N ARG A 210 -25.22 2.60 2.81
CA ARG A 210 -25.70 1.61 3.77
C ARG A 210 -25.58 0.19 3.24
N GLU A 211 -25.90 -0.02 1.96
CA GLU A 211 -25.83 -1.32 1.31
C GLU A 211 -24.41 -1.66 0.84
N GLY A 212 -23.50 -0.68 0.78
CA GLY A 212 -22.15 -0.86 0.22
C GLY A 212 -22.15 -1.09 -1.30
N THR A 213 -23.16 -0.58 -2.02
CA THR A 213 -23.34 -0.81 -3.45
C THR A 213 -22.71 0.29 -4.30
N GLY A 214 -22.10 -0.09 -5.42
CA GLY A 214 -21.46 0.85 -6.34
C GLY A 214 -20.18 1.51 -5.80
N ARG A 215 -19.94 2.75 -6.22
CA ARG A 215 -18.70 3.48 -5.91
C ARG A 215 -18.99 4.76 -5.15
N SER A 216 -18.15 5.06 -4.16
CA SER A 216 -18.19 6.29 -3.36
C SER A 216 -18.25 7.51 -4.27
N ASP A 217 -19.29 8.32 -4.11
CA ASP A 217 -19.60 9.46 -4.96
C ASP A 217 -19.82 10.71 -4.08
N PRO A 218 -19.25 11.89 -4.41
CA PRO A 218 -19.46 13.12 -3.63
C PRO A 218 -20.93 13.46 -3.35
N ARG A 219 -21.85 12.98 -4.18
CA ARG A 219 -23.29 13.15 -4.03
C ARG A 219 -23.90 12.35 -2.89
N ASP A 220 -23.17 11.40 -2.30
CA ASP A 220 -23.54 10.72 -1.07
C ASP A 220 -23.63 11.71 0.10
N ALA A 221 -22.71 12.66 0.18
CA ALA A 221 -22.71 13.69 1.21
C ALA A 221 -23.96 14.59 1.15
N LEU A 222 -24.52 14.82 -0.05
CA LEU A 222 -25.72 15.65 -0.21
C LEU A 222 -26.98 14.99 0.34
N TRP A 223 -27.10 13.66 0.23
CA TRP A 223 -28.17 12.92 0.90
C TRP A 223 -28.11 13.16 2.40
N SER A 224 -26.94 12.95 2.99
CA SER A 224 -26.73 13.12 4.43
C SER A 224 -26.97 14.55 4.89
N THR A 225 -26.50 15.55 4.13
CA THR A 225 -26.77 16.96 4.38
C THR A 225 -28.27 17.26 4.35
N ALA A 226 -29.00 16.76 3.36
CA ALA A 226 -30.45 16.95 3.26
C ALA A 226 -31.19 16.32 4.45
N GLN A 227 -30.76 15.15 4.92
CA GLN A 227 -31.32 14.49 6.10
C GLN A 227 -31.04 15.26 7.40
N VAL A 228 -29.84 15.82 7.57
CA VAL A 228 -29.51 16.68 8.71
C VAL A 228 -30.36 17.96 8.67
N MET A 229 -30.48 18.60 7.50
CA MET A 229 -31.30 19.80 7.34
C MET A 229 -32.78 19.53 7.59
N TYR A 230 -33.32 18.40 7.10
CA TYR A 230 -34.68 17.99 7.38
C TYR A 230 -34.93 17.85 8.88
N ARG A 231 -34.01 17.23 9.63
CA ARG A 231 -34.13 17.16 11.09
C ARG A 231 -34.09 18.53 11.76
N LEU A 232 -33.20 19.42 11.33
CA LEU A 232 -33.09 20.77 11.91
C LEU A 232 -34.35 21.62 11.67
N VAL A 233 -35.02 21.43 10.53
CA VAL A 233 -36.27 22.13 10.20
C VAL A 233 -37.48 21.52 10.90
N THR A 234 -37.58 20.19 10.97
CA THR A 234 -38.80 19.50 11.40
C THR A 234 -38.75 18.96 12.83
N GLY A 235 -37.56 18.85 13.41
CA GLY A 235 -37.30 18.14 14.66
C GLY A 235 -37.36 16.61 14.54
N ARG A 236 -37.66 16.04 13.37
CA ARG A 236 -37.87 14.60 13.13
C ARG A 236 -36.81 14.01 12.20
N ALA A 237 -36.57 12.70 12.29
CA ALA A 237 -35.78 11.99 11.30
C ALA A 237 -36.58 11.85 9.98
N GLY A 238 -35.90 11.94 8.84
CA GLY A 238 -36.50 11.72 7.53
C GLY A 238 -36.68 10.25 7.18
N ASP A 239 -37.27 9.97 6.02
CA ASP A 239 -37.37 8.62 5.47
C ASP A 239 -35.97 8.12 5.07
N PRO A 240 -35.59 6.87 5.40
CA PRO A 240 -34.25 6.36 5.15
C PRO A 240 -33.94 6.03 3.69
N ASP A 241 -34.96 5.86 2.84
CA ASP A 241 -34.78 5.31 1.48
C ASP A 241 -35.36 6.22 0.37
N ARG A 242 -36.08 7.29 0.73
CA ARG A 242 -36.71 8.22 -0.24
C ARG A 242 -36.90 9.64 0.31
N GLU A 243 -37.42 10.53 -0.54
CA GLU A 243 -37.88 11.87 -0.15
C GLU A 243 -38.94 11.78 0.96
N PRO A 244 -38.83 12.57 2.05
CA PRO A 244 -39.88 12.65 3.07
C PRO A 244 -41.22 13.12 2.47
N ALA A 245 -42.32 12.43 2.82
CA ALA A 245 -43.63 12.69 2.23
C ALA A 245 -44.18 14.11 2.48
N ASP A 246 -43.78 14.72 3.60
CA ASP A 246 -44.12 16.07 4.04
C ASP A 246 -43.07 17.12 3.64
N LEU A 247 -42.05 16.78 2.84
CA LEU A 247 -41.01 17.73 2.44
C LEU A 247 -41.61 18.99 1.77
N ALA A 248 -42.69 18.82 0.99
CA ALA A 248 -43.37 19.91 0.30
C ALA A 248 -43.95 20.99 1.24
N ASP A 249 -44.27 20.63 2.49
CA ASP A 249 -44.77 21.55 3.51
C ASP A 249 -43.65 22.48 4.03
N HIS A 250 -42.39 22.08 3.84
CA HIS A 250 -41.20 22.81 4.21
C HIS A 250 -40.57 23.52 3.01
N ARG A 251 -41.30 24.48 2.43
CA ARG A 251 -40.99 25.15 1.14
C ARG A 251 -39.52 25.56 0.96
N SER A 252 -38.89 26.15 1.99
CA SER A 252 -37.49 26.58 1.90
C SER A 252 -36.54 25.40 1.67
N LEU A 253 -36.76 24.29 2.37
CA LEU A 253 -35.94 23.09 2.25
C LEU A 253 -36.27 22.31 0.96
N ALA A 254 -37.56 22.24 0.60
CA ALA A 254 -37.98 21.62 -0.65
C ALA A 254 -37.39 22.34 -1.88
N HIS A 255 -37.28 23.67 -1.83
CA HIS A 255 -36.74 24.45 -2.94
C HIS A 255 -35.27 24.15 -3.21
N THR A 256 -34.47 23.94 -2.15
CA THR A 256 -33.01 23.80 -2.25
C THR A 256 -32.54 22.35 -2.28
N MET A 257 -33.15 21.47 -1.47
CA MET A 257 -32.62 20.13 -1.18
C MET A 257 -33.44 18.97 -1.76
N ARG A 258 -34.60 19.21 -2.39
CA ARG A 258 -35.45 18.12 -2.91
C ARG A 258 -34.67 17.16 -3.81
N SER A 259 -33.84 17.68 -4.72
CA SER A 259 -33.04 16.84 -5.63
C SER A 259 -31.97 16.00 -4.93
N SER A 260 -31.57 16.35 -3.70
CA SER A 260 -30.62 15.58 -2.90
C SER A 260 -31.22 14.28 -2.35
N PHE A 261 -32.56 14.17 -2.29
CA PHE A 261 -33.28 12.94 -1.92
C PHE A 261 -33.51 11.97 -3.09
N ALA A 262 -32.88 12.18 -4.25
CA ALA A 262 -32.95 11.21 -5.33
C ALA A 262 -32.39 9.85 -4.87
N ALA A 263 -33.13 8.77 -5.18
CA ALA A 263 -32.84 7.42 -4.71
C ALA A 263 -31.44 6.92 -5.12
N ARG A 264 -30.93 7.39 -6.26
CA ARG A 264 -29.58 7.11 -6.74
C ARG A 264 -28.72 8.37 -6.75
N ALA A 265 -27.45 8.23 -6.38
CA ALA A 265 -26.44 9.29 -6.42
C ALA A 265 -26.36 9.95 -7.80
N ALA A 266 -26.47 9.18 -8.89
CA ALA A 266 -26.47 9.70 -10.26
C ALA A 266 -27.60 10.71 -10.55
N GLY A 267 -28.73 10.64 -9.81
CA GLY A 267 -29.85 11.57 -9.93
C GLY A 267 -29.76 12.80 -9.02
N ARG A 268 -28.79 12.85 -8.09
CA ARG A 268 -28.54 14.00 -7.21
C ARG A 268 -27.66 15.04 -7.93
N PRO A 269 -27.77 16.34 -7.62
CA PRO A 269 -26.84 17.34 -8.13
C PRO A 269 -25.43 17.09 -7.59
N THR A 270 -24.39 17.63 -8.24
CA THR A 270 -23.05 17.64 -7.62
C THR A 270 -23.00 18.68 -6.49
N PRO A 271 -22.13 18.51 -5.48
CA PRO A 271 -21.97 19.52 -4.42
C PRO A 271 -21.66 20.91 -4.98
N ALA A 272 -20.79 21.02 -5.98
CA ALA A 272 -20.48 22.29 -6.65
C ALA A 272 -21.70 22.91 -7.35
N ALA A 273 -22.52 22.11 -8.02
CA ALA A 273 -23.73 22.61 -8.69
C ALA A 273 -24.75 23.12 -7.66
N LEU A 274 -24.95 22.41 -6.56
CA LEU A 274 -25.85 22.84 -5.49
C LEU A 274 -25.30 24.08 -4.76
N LEU A 275 -23.99 24.16 -4.54
CA LEU A 275 -23.36 25.35 -3.94
C LEU A 275 -23.59 26.60 -4.80
N GLY A 276 -23.47 26.47 -6.13
CA GLY A 276 -23.75 27.57 -7.06
C GLY A 276 -25.19 28.09 -6.99
N LEU A 277 -26.15 27.25 -6.61
CA LEU A 277 -27.54 27.67 -6.36
C LEU A 277 -27.70 28.37 -5.00
N LEU A 278 -27.04 27.85 -3.96
CA LEU A 278 -27.14 28.36 -2.59
C LEU A 278 -26.36 29.66 -2.38
N SER A 279 -25.32 29.89 -3.18
CA SER A 279 -24.48 31.09 -3.09
C SER A 279 -23.96 31.48 -4.48
N PRO A 280 -24.77 32.18 -5.29
CA PRO A 280 -24.38 32.59 -6.65
C PRO A 280 -23.14 33.50 -6.70
N ASP A 281 -22.96 34.31 -5.65
CA ASP A 281 -21.79 35.18 -5.47
C ASP A 281 -20.55 34.40 -5.00
N HIS A 282 -20.74 33.19 -4.48
CA HIS A 282 -19.66 32.27 -4.19
C HIS A 282 -19.22 31.65 -5.51
N ARG A 283 -18.43 32.40 -6.27
CA ARG A 283 -17.69 31.83 -7.39
C ARG A 283 -16.79 30.74 -6.81
N PRO A 284 -16.94 29.44 -7.19
CA PRO A 284 -15.83 28.52 -7.01
C PRO A 284 -14.64 29.21 -7.66
N ALA A 285 -13.47 29.22 -7.00
CA ALA A 285 -12.30 29.91 -7.49
C ALA A 285 -12.05 29.52 -8.96
N ALA A 286 -12.55 30.33 -9.88
CA ALA A 286 -12.59 30.00 -11.30
C ALA A 286 -11.14 30.08 -11.78
N GLY A 287 -10.50 28.91 -11.93
CA GLY A 287 -9.10 28.82 -12.35
C GLY A 287 -8.07 29.30 -11.31
N GLY A 288 -8.49 29.61 -10.09
CA GLY A 288 -7.57 29.82 -8.96
C GLY A 288 -7.26 28.47 -8.35
N THR A 289 -6.15 27.85 -8.73
CA THR A 289 -5.60 26.67 -8.06
C THR A 289 -5.54 26.91 -6.55
N VAL A 290 -6.56 26.44 -5.81
CA VAL A 290 -6.45 26.14 -4.39
C VAL A 290 -5.37 25.06 -4.31
N GLY A 291 -4.11 25.50 -4.20
CA GLY A 291 -2.91 24.67 -4.28
C GLY A 291 -3.06 23.46 -5.21
N GLY A 292 -3.30 23.71 -6.51
CA GLY A 292 -3.51 22.64 -7.49
C GLY A 292 -2.50 21.53 -7.26
N ASP A 293 -2.96 20.28 -7.21
CA ASP A 293 -2.16 19.13 -6.77
C ASP A 293 -0.75 19.27 -7.35
N GLY A 294 0.22 19.58 -6.49
CA GLY A 294 1.59 19.93 -6.90
C GLY A 294 2.28 18.81 -7.68
N LEU A 295 1.63 17.65 -7.78
CA LEU A 295 2.01 16.50 -8.59
C LEU A 295 1.60 16.63 -10.07
N THR A 296 0.65 17.49 -10.43
CA THR A 296 0.09 17.57 -11.80
C THR A 296 1.17 17.80 -12.88
N PRO A 297 2.11 18.75 -12.75
CA PRO A 297 3.19 18.91 -13.72
C PRO A 297 4.07 17.66 -13.83
N HIS A 298 4.28 16.95 -12.73
CA HIS A 298 5.11 15.75 -12.68
C HIS A 298 4.40 14.51 -13.24
N ARG A 299 3.08 14.42 -13.10
CA ARG A 299 2.25 13.42 -13.79
C ARG A 299 2.27 13.63 -15.30
N ALA A 300 2.23 14.88 -15.77
CA ALA A 300 2.37 15.18 -17.19
C ALA A 300 3.76 14.81 -17.73
N ALA A 301 4.83 14.99 -16.93
CA ALA A 301 6.17 14.54 -17.29
C ALA A 301 6.26 13.01 -17.43
N PHE A 302 5.59 12.24 -16.56
CA PHE A 302 5.44 10.80 -16.72
C PHE A 302 4.77 10.43 -18.05
N ASP A 303 3.61 11.05 -18.34
CA ASP A 303 2.83 10.77 -19.55
C ASP A 303 3.68 11.05 -20.82
N HIS A 304 4.46 12.13 -20.81
CA HIS A 304 5.40 12.46 -21.88
C HIS A 304 6.51 11.41 -22.03
N THR A 305 7.16 10.99 -20.94
CA THR A 305 8.22 9.95 -20.99
C THR A 305 7.68 8.60 -21.47
N VAL A 306 6.48 8.20 -21.05
CA VAL A 306 5.83 6.98 -21.55
C VAL A 306 5.56 7.07 -23.06
N SER A 307 5.09 8.23 -23.54
CA SER A 307 4.86 8.46 -24.98
C SER A 307 6.15 8.27 -25.79
N LEU A 308 7.27 8.84 -25.33
CA LEU A 308 8.58 8.68 -25.99
C LEU A 308 9.04 7.22 -26.04
N LYS A 309 8.90 6.48 -24.92
CA LYS A 309 9.26 5.07 -24.87
C LYS A 309 8.42 4.21 -25.80
N ARG A 310 7.11 4.46 -25.89
CA ARG A 310 6.22 3.75 -26.83
C ARG A 310 6.62 4.00 -28.28
N ALA A 311 6.97 5.25 -28.63
CA ALA A 311 7.45 5.58 -29.97
C ALA A 311 8.78 4.89 -30.31
N ALA A 312 9.67 4.71 -29.34
CA ALA A 312 10.96 4.04 -29.53
C ALA A 312 10.88 2.50 -29.53
N GLY A 313 9.89 1.93 -28.83
CA GLY A 313 9.72 0.48 -28.70
C GLY A 313 9.18 -0.22 -29.95
N GLY A 314 8.46 0.51 -30.82
CA GLY A 314 7.65 -0.10 -31.89
C GLY A 314 6.49 -0.92 -31.32
N ASP A 315 5.35 -0.99 -32.01
CA ASP A 315 4.26 -1.89 -31.60
C ASP A 315 4.76 -3.36 -31.63
N PRO A 316 4.44 -4.19 -30.62
CA PRO A 316 4.63 -5.62 -30.75
C PRO A 316 3.74 -6.13 -31.91
N PRO A 317 4.25 -6.94 -32.85
CA PRO A 317 3.39 -7.58 -33.83
C PRO A 317 2.36 -8.44 -33.08
N GLY A 318 1.10 -8.33 -33.50
CA GLY A 318 -0.01 -9.14 -33.01
C GLY A 318 0.36 -10.63 -32.99
N GLY A 319 -0.19 -11.33 -31.98
CA GLY A 319 0.13 -12.72 -31.71
C GLY A 319 0.02 -13.63 -32.94
N PRO A 320 0.89 -14.65 -33.07
CA PRO A 320 0.68 -15.69 -34.06
C PRO A 320 -0.56 -16.49 -33.67
N GLY A 321 -1.42 -16.70 -34.66
CA GLY A 321 -2.70 -17.37 -34.54
C GLY A 321 -2.61 -18.79 -34.00
N ALA A 322 -3.76 -19.20 -33.47
CA ALA A 322 -4.13 -20.58 -33.27
C ALA A 322 -3.98 -21.37 -34.57
N ASP A 323 -3.14 -22.42 -34.54
CA ASP A 323 -3.43 -23.73 -35.12
C ASP A 323 -2.23 -24.67 -34.86
N GLY A 324 -2.48 -25.84 -34.27
CA GLY A 324 -1.47 -26.89 -34.12
C GLY A 324 -1.65 -27.81 -32.91
N THR A 325 -2.38 -28.90 -33.13
CA THR A 325 -2.71 -30.04 -32.24
C THR A 325 -1.54 -30.77 -31.54
N PRO A 326 -1.81 -31.59 -30.50
CA PRO A 326 -0.82 -32.10 -29.54
C PRO A 326 -0.10 -33.37 -30.00
N HIS A 327 1.22 -33.46 -29.81
CA HIS A 327 1.97 -34.71 -29.96
C HIS A 327 2.79 -35.03 -28.71
N GLY A 328 2.53 -36.24 -28.18
CA GLY A 328 3.16 -36.81 -27.01
C GLY A 328 4.55 -37.38 -27.30
N TYR A 329 5.32 -37.48 -26.22
CA TYR A 329 6.66 -38.04 -26.20
C TYR A 329 6.63 -39.56 -26.44
N GLY A 330 7.37 -40.00 -27.47
CA GLY A 330 7.71 -41.39 -27.75
C GLY A 330 9.19 -41.49 -28.10
N VAL A 331 9.85 -42.48 -27.50
CA VAL A 331 11.30 -42.76 -27.53
C VAL A 331 11.76 -43.37 -28.86
N ALA A 332 13.00 -43.04 -29.28
CA ALA A 332 14.00 -43.85 -30.01
C ALA A 332 14.54 -43.28 -31.35
N GLY A 333 15.87 -43.35 -31.52
CA GLY A 333 16.53 -43.50 -32.83
C GLY A 333 17.56 -42.44 -33.24
N ALA A 334 18.85 -42.79 -33.18
CA ALA A 334 20.00 -42.06 -33.74
C ALA A 334 20.00 -42.03 -35.29
N VAL A 335 20.67 -41.04 -35.94
CA VAL A 335 21.89 -41.13 -36.83
C VAL A 335 22.37 -39.70 -37.22
N ALA A 336 23.69 -39.58 -37.44
CA ALA A 336 24.59 -38.44 -37.70
C ALA A 336 24.33 -37.46 -38.88
N GLY A 337 25.01 -36.29 -38.83
CA GLY A 337 25.41 -35.50 -40.01
C GLY A 337 25.70 -34.01 -39.73
N ALA A 338 26.94 -33.57 -39.92
CA ALA A 338 27.49 -32.23 -39.58
C ALA A 338 27.30 -31.15 -40.67
N ALA A 339 27.31 -29.86 -40.28
CA ALA A 339 28.03 -28.75 -40.96
C ALA A 339 27.94 -27.41 -40.17
N VAL A 340 29.02 -26.64 -40.23
CA VAL A 340 29.30 -25.38 -39.50
C VAL A 340 29.13 -24.17 -40.44
N GLY A 341 28.61 -23.04 -39.95
CA GLY A 341 28.71 -21.71 -40.58
C GLY A 341 27.85 -20.62 -39.87
N PRO A 342 28.32 -19.36 -39.70
CA PRO A 342 27.87 -18.49 -38.60
C PRO A 342 26.92 -17.33 -38.97
N GLY A 343 26.11 -16.90 -38.00
CA GLY A 343 25.68 -15.51 -37.82
C GLY A 343 24.23 -15.15 -38.16
N GLY A 344 23.48 -14.68 -37.15
CA GLY A 344 22.24 -13.89 -37.36
C GLY A 344 21.08 -14.25 -36.45
N ALA A 345 20.83 -13.44 -35.43
CA ALA A 345 19.76 -13.58 -34.46
C ALA A 345 18.36 -13.41 -35.08
N ALA A 346 17.54 -14.47 -35.01
CA ALA A 346 16.09 -14.43 -35.13
C ALA A 346 15.50 -15.62 -34.34
N HIS A 347 14.37 -15.38 -33.66
CA HIS A 347 13.62 -16.36 -32.86
C HIS A 347 13.36 -17.70 -33.59
N ALA A 348 13.87 -18.81 -33.02
CA ALA A 348 13.47 -20.20 -33.26
C ALA A 348 14.01 -21.05 -32.08
N THR A 349 13.15 -21.53 -31.17
CA THR A 349 12.76 -22.96 -31.00
C THR A 349 13.93 -23.94 -30.83
N ASP A 350 13.93 -24.63 -29.68
CA ASP A 350 14.89 -25.61 -29.13
C ASP A 350 16.25 -25.07 -28.68
N ASP A 351 16.40 -24.80 -27.37
CA ASP A 351 17.71 -24.49 -26.78
C ASP A 351 18.21 -25.67 -25.90
N PRO A 352 19.28 -26.39 -26.30
CA PRO A 352 20.00 -27.34 -25.47
C PRO A 352 21.01 -26.66 -24.50
N ALA A 353 20.95 -25.34 -24.29
CA ALA A 353 21.74 -24.63 -23.29
C ALA A 353 21.22 -24.92 -21.86
N GLY A 354 22.12 -25.12 -20.91
CA GLY A 354 21.78 -25.44 -19.51
C GLY A 354 20.94 -24.36 -18.81
N VAL A 355 20.55 -24.65 -17.57
CA VAL A 355 19.89 -23.70 -16.67
C VAL A 355 20.96 -22.91 -15.90
N LEU A 356 20.75 -21.61 -15.67
CA LEU A 356 21.65 -20.82 -14.82
C LEU A 356 21.55 -21.32 -13.37
N CYS A 357 22.65 -21.81 -12.81
CA CYS A 357 22.68 -22.21 -11.40
C CYS A 357 22.41 -20.98 -10.49
N PRO A 358 21.52 -21.06 -9.50
CA PRO A 358 21.20 -19.92 -8.65
C PRO A 358 22.30 -19.60 -7.62
N TYR A 359 23.26 -20.49 -7.38
CA TYR A 359 24.30 -20.27 -6.37
C TYR A 359 25.61 -19.80 -7.01
N CYS A 360 26.17 -20.55 -7.97
CA CYS A 360 27.44 -20.19 -8.61
C CYS A 360 27.26 -19.38 -9.91
N LEU A 361 26.04 -19.26 -10.43
CA LEU A 361 25.72 -18.47 -11.63
C LEU A 361 26.42 -18.96 -12.91
N GLU A 362 26.82 -20.23 -12.93
CA GLU A 362 27.27 -20.93 -14.13
C GLU A 362 26.12 -21.76 -14.72
N TYR A 363 26.15 -21.99 -16.04
CA TYR A 363 25.16 -22.82 -16.69
C TYR A 363 25.38 -24.30 -16.35
N ILE A 364 24.36 -24.95 -15.82
CA ILE A 364 24.35 -26.36 -15.46
C ILE A 364 23.25 -27.11 -16.22
N ARG A 365 23.54 -28.34 -16.64
CA ARG A 365 22.54 -29.23 -17.24
C ARG A 365 22.07 -30.24 -16.20
N PHE A 366 20.80 -30.62 -16.30
CA PHE A 366 20.29 -31.73 -15.50
C PHE A 366 21.08 -33.01 -15.79
N ASP A 367 21.63 -33.62 -14.75
CA ASP A 367 22.40 -34.87 -14.80
C ASP A 367 21.80 -35.87 -13.79
N PRO A 368 21.11 -36.92 -14.27
CA PRO A 368 20.52 -37.93 -13.41
C PRO A 368 21.57 -38.76 -12.63
N THR A 369 22.85 -38.71 -13.01
CA THR A 369 23.91 -39.45 -12.31
C THR A 369 24.52 -38.68 -11.14
N ALA A 370 24.22 -37.38 -11.01
CA ALA A 370 24.75 -36.49 -9.97
C ALA A 370 23.72 -36.18 -8.86
N LEU A 371 22.69 -37.03 -8.72
CA LEU A 371 21.59 -36.80 -7.79
C LEU A 371 21.92 -37.22 -6.36
N HIS A 372 21.38 -36.48 -5.41
CA HIS A 372 21.47 -36.72 -3.98
C HIS A 372 20.09 -36.54 -3.34
N VAL A 373 19.81 -37.29 -2.29
CA VAL A 373 18.59 -37.14 -1.47
C VAL A 373 18.96 -36.99 0.01
N PRO A 374 18.20 -36.20 0.78
CA PRO A 374 18.42 -36.10 2.22
C PRO A 374 18.05 -37.43 2.90
N ASP A 375 18.88 -37.86 3.84
CA ASP A 375 18.58 -38.99 4.71
C ASP A 375 17.74 -38.58 5.94
N ALA A 376 17.56 -39.50 6.90
CA ALA A 376 16.79 -39.24 8.12
C ALA A 376 17.37 -38.16 9.03
N VAL A 377 18.65 -37.81 8.87
CA VAL A 377 19.33 -36.72 9.61
C VAL A 377 19.61 -35.50 8.73
N GLN A 378 19.01 -35.44 7.53
CA GLN A 378 19.15 -34.36 6.54
C GLN A 378 20.56 -34.26 5.93
N GLU A 379 21.35 -35.33 5.97
CA GLU A 379 22.60 -35.41 5.21
C GLU A 379 22.32 -35.89 3.78
N LEU A 380 22.92 -35.23 2.80
CA LEU A 380 22.73 -35.54 1.38
C LEU A 380 23.54 -36.77 0.97
N GLN A 381 22.86 -37.84 0.59
CA GLN A 381 23.47 -39.08 0.12
C GLN A 381 23.24 -39.27 -1.38
N PRO A 382 24.20 -39.85 -2.13
CA PRO A 382 24.03 -40.15 -3.55
C PRO A 382 22.78 -41.00 -3.81
N TYR A 383 21.97 -40.56 -4.75
CA TYR A 383 20.72 -41.23 -5.13
C TYR A 383 20.93 -42.04 -6.42
N THR A 384 20.50 -43.30 -6.39
CA THR A 384 20.53 -44.18 -7.57
C THR A 384 19.11 -44.65 -7.87
N PHE A 385 18.67 -44.49 -9.13
CA PHE A 385 17.36 -44.95 -9.56
C PHE A 385 17.21 -46.46 -9.37
N SER A 386 16.06 -46.90 -8.85
CA SER A 386 15.70 -48.31 -8.84
C SER A 386 14.80 -48.62 -10.03
N ASP A 387 15.15 -49.62 -10.83
CA ASP A 387 14.39 -50.07 -12.01
C ASP A 387 12.94 -50.51 -11.71
N ARG A 388 12.54 -50.58 -10.45
CA ARG A 388 11.21 -51.03 -9.98
C ARG A 388 10.31 -49.92 -9.42
N GLN A 389 10.73 -48.66 -9.46
CA GLN A 389 9.92 -47.57 -8.92
C GLN A 389 8.76 -47.18 -9.84
N SER A 390 7.60 -46.93 -9.25
CA SER A 390 6.46 -46.38 -9.99
C SER A 390 6.77 -44.94 -10.44
N PRO A 391 6.29 -44.48 -11.61
CA PRO A 391 6.55 -43.12 -12.09
C PRO A 391 6.10 -42.02 -11.11
N ARG A 392 5.07 -42.28 -10.30
CA ARG A 392 4.57 -41.33 -9.29
C ARG A 392 5.50 -41.22 -8.09
N LEU A 393 6.03 -42.34 -7.60
CA LEU A 393 7.01 -42.35 -6.50
C LEU A 393 8.30 -41.67 -6.96
N LEU A 394 8.74 -41.95 -8.19
CA LEU A 394 9.91 -41.29 -8.74
C LEU A 394 9.73 -39.76 -8.84
N ALA A 395 8.58 -39.30 -9.31
CA ALA A 395 8.29 -37.87 -9.39
C ALA A 395 8.24 -37.20 -7.99
N ASP A 396 7.82 -37.92 -6.96
CA ASP A 396 7.81 -37.41 -5.58
C ASP A 396 9.22 -37.38 -4.96
N GLU A 397 10.01 -38.43 -5.16
CA GLU A 397 11.41 -38.49 -4.72
C GLU A 397 12.27 -37.41 -5.41
N LEU A 398 12.09 -37.22 -6.72
CA LEU A 398 12.77 -36.16 -7.47
C LEU A 398 12.36 -34.75 -7.01
N ARG A 399 11.23 -34.59 -6.32
CA ARG A 399 10.84 -33.29 -5.72
C ARG A 399 11.71 -32.95 -4.50
N GLY A 400 12.16 -33.96 -3.76
CA GLY A 400 13.08 -33.82 -2.63
C GLY A 400 14.56 -33.93 -3.00
N ALA A 401 14.86 -34.36 -4.23
CA ALA A 401 16.22 -34.59 -4.69
C ALA A 401 16.96 -33.29 -5.08
N PHE A 402 18.28 -33.36 -4.98
CA PHE A 402 19.22 -32.32 -5.38
C PHE A 402 20.21 -32.86 -6.39
N GLN A 403 20.68 -32.00 -7.29
CA GLN A 403 21.84 -32.27 -8.13
C GLN A 403 23.06 -31.52 -7.59
N ARG A 404 24.18 -32.23 -7.45
CA ARG A 404 25.46 -31.61 -7.09
C ARG A 404 26.00 -30.78 -8.26
N CYS A 405 26.36 -29.52 -7.98
CA CYS A 405 27.09 -28.63 -8.86
C CYS A 405 28.51 -28.46 -8.31
N GLU A 406 29.52 -28.57 -9.18
CA GLU A 406 30.92 -28.41 -8.77
C GLU A 406 31.32 -26.96 -8.44
N GLY A 407 30.43 -26.00 -8.69
CA GLY A 407 30.67 -24.60 -8.37
C GLY A 407 31.63 -23.91 -9.34
N ASN A 408 32.31 -22.88 -8.85
CA ASN A 408 33.33 -22.13 -9.58
C ASN A 408 34.42 -21.64 -8.61
N GLN A 409 35.32 -20.76 -9.07
CA GLN A 409 36.41 -20.25 -8.22
C GLN A 409 35.93 -19.46 -6.99
N ALA A 410 34.74 -18.87 -7.03
CA ALA A 410 34.17 -18.05 -5.96
C ALA A 410 33.18 -18.82 -5.07
N THR A 411 32.52 -19.85 -5.62
CA THR A 411 31.47 -20.61 -4.94
C THR A 411 31.85 -22.09 -4.89
N PRO A 412 31.98 -22.71 -3.70
CA PRO A 412 32.32 -24.12 -3.57
C PRO A 412 31.22 -25.04 -4.16
N PRO A 413 31.49 -26.35 -4.26
CA PRO A 413 30.46 -27.32 -4.65
C PRO A 413 29.22 -27.20 -3.76
N HIS A 414 28.04 -27.24 -4.39
CA HIS A 414 26.75 -27.02 -3.74
C HIS A 414 25.65 -27.85 -4.43
N HIS A 415 24.45 -27.85 -3.86
CA HIS A 415 23.36 -28.72 -4.28
C HIS A 415 22.16 -27.90 -4.75
N ILE A 416 21.65 -28.21 -5.95
CA ILE A 416 20.54 -27.49 -6.60
C ILE A 416 19.32 -28.40 -6.61
N PRO A 417 18.13 -27.93 -6.17
CA PRO A 417 16.91 -28.73 -6.25
C PRO A 417 16.62 -29.19 -7.68
N VAL A 418 16.34 -30.48 -7.87
CA VAL A 418 16.02 -31.04 -9.20
C VAL A 418 14.84 -30.34 -9.89
N PRO A 419 13.75 -29.96 -9.19
CA PRO A 419 12.65 -29.24 -9.83
C PRO A 419 13.05 -27.89 -10.44
N TYR A 420 14.11 -27.26 -9.94
CA TYR A 420 14.67 -26.04 -10.52
C TYR A 420 15.26 -26.27 -11.93
N LEU A 421 15.86 -27.43 -12.15
CA LEU A 421 16.56 -27.78 -13.39
C LEU A 421 15.63 -28.40 -14.45
N THR A 422 14.50 -28.95 -14.03
CA THR A 422 13.64 -29.81 -14.88
C THR A 422 12.33 -29.13 -15.33
N ASN A 423 11.96 -27.99 -14.75
CA ASN A 423 10.71 -27.28 -15.09
C ASN A 423 10.93 -26.10 -16.06
N GLY A 424 11.88 -26.22 -17.00
CA GLY A 424 12.18 -25.19 -18.00
C GLY A 424 13.03 -24.03 -17.45
N ARG A 425 13.25 -23.00 -18.28
CA ARG A 425 14.13 -21.86 -17.94
C ARG A 425 13.54 -21.07 -16.75
N PRO A 426 14.28 -20.93 -15.63
CA PRO A 426 13.87 -20.08 -14.51
C PRO A 426 13.58 -18.65 -14.96
N LEU A 427 12.61 -18.00 -14.32
CA LEU A 427 12.45 -16.55 -14.34
C LEU A 427 13.19 -15.98 -13.13
N THR A 428 14.28 -15.26 -13.36
CA THR A 428 15.12 -14.71 -12.28
C THR A 428 14.74 -13.25 -11.98
N VAL A 429 14.44 -12.95 -10.72
CA VAL A 429 14.06 -11.61 -10.24
C VAL A 429 15.10 -11.13 -9.23
N ALA A 430 15.69 -9.97 -9.51
CA ALA A 430 16.75 -9.40 -8.69
C ALA A 430 16.31 -8.12 -7.97
N MET A 431 16.50 -8.09 -6.65
CA MET A 431 16.18 -6.95 -5.79
C MET A 431 17.39 -6.05 -5.62
N ILE A 432 17.28 -4.78 -6.02
CA ILE A 432 18.40 -3.83 -6.04
C ILE A 432 18.12 -2.64 -5.13
N GLY A 433 19.12 -2.27 -4.33
CA GLY A 433 19.14 -1.08 -3.50
C GLY A 433 20.23 -1.16 -2.43
N GLN A 434 20.52 -0.04 -1.76
CA GLN A 434 21.43 -0.01 -0.62
C GLN A 434 20.99 -0.92 0.55
N SER A 435 21.91 -1.17 1.47
CA SER A 435 21.63 -1.82 2.74
C SER A 435 20.50 -1.10 3.48
N ASN A 436 19.67 -1.84 4.22
CA ASN A 436 18.54 -1.31 5.00
C ASN A 436 17.41 -0.61 4.23
N THR A 437 17.40 -0.62 2.90
CA THR A 437 16.30 -0.08 2.06
C THR A 437 14.96 -0.85 2.21
N GLY A 438 14.98 -2.01 2.87
CA GLY A 438 13.80 -2.84 3.12
C GLY A 438 13.64 -4.05 2.19
N LYS A 439 14.61 -4.32 1.30
CA LYS A 439 14.57 -5.45 0.34
C LYS A 439 14.22 -6.79 0.99
N SER A 440 14.93 -7.18 2.05
CA SER A 440 14.73 -8.47 2.72
C SER A 440 13.34 -8.60 3.35
N HIS A 441 12.77 -7.49 3.86
CA HIS A 441 11.40 -7.49 4.40
C HIS A 441 10.37 -7.56 3.27
N LEU A 442 10.56 -6.78 2.21
CA LEU A 442 9.69 -6.79 1.02
C LEU A 442 9.67 -8.17 0.37
N LEU A 443 10.83 -8.79 0.18
CA LEU A 443 10.96 -10.11 -0.43
C LEU A 443 10.35 -11.21 0.45
N THR A 444 10.62 -11.19 1.76
CA THR A 444 10.01 -12.13 2.71
C THR A 444 8.48 -12.05 2.65
N GLN A 445 7.91 -10.85 2.64
CA GLN A 445 6.46 -10.67 2.57
C GLN A 445 5.89 -10.98 1.19
N MET A 446 6.63 -10.72 0.11
CA MET A 446 6.23 -11.14 -1.24
C MET A 446 6.09 -12.66 -1.31
N ILE A 447 7.06 -13.42 -0.81
CA ILE A 447 6.99 -14.89 -0.76
C ILE A 447 5.86 -15.35 0.15
N ALA A 448 5.66 -14.70 1.31
CA ALA A 448 4.59 -15.04 2.23
C ALA A 448 3.19 -14.84 1.62
N GLU A 449 2.96 -13.75 0.89
CA GLU A 449 1.68 -13.52 0.19
C GLU A 449 1.49 -14.47 -1.00
N ILE A 450 2.57 -14.89 -1.70
CA ILE A 450 2.47 -15.98 -2.68
C ILE A 450 2.01 -17.26 -1.98
N ALA A 451 2.60 -17.58 -0.83
CA ALA A 451 2.26 -18.77 -0.05
C ALA A 451 0.81 -18.78 0.45
N ASP A 452 0.23 -17.60 0.67
CA ASP A 452 -1.19 -17.40 1.00
C ASP A 452 -2.12 -17.39 -0.24
N ASP A 453 -1.66 -17.93 -1.39
CA ASP A 453 -2.41 -18.06 -2.65
C ASP A 453 -2.90 -16.75 -3.27
N ARG A 454 -2.25 -15.62 -2.98
CA ARG A 454 -2.67 -14.31 -3.47
C ARG A 454 -2.45 -14.08 -4.97
N LEU A 455 -1.73 -14.98 -5.65
CA LEU A 455 -1.60 -14.99 -7.11
C LEU A 455 -2.78 -15.67 -7.83
N LYS A 456 -3.61 -16.44 -7.10
CA LYS A 456 -4.75 -17.18 -7.66
C LYS A 456 -5.76 -16.32 -8.45
N PRO A 457 -6.11 -15.08 -8.04
CA PRO A 457 -6.99 -14.21 -8.82
C PRO A 457 -6.46 -13.86 -10.23
N TYR A 458 -5.16 -14.05 -10.47
CA TYR A 458 -4.51 -13.82 -11.76
C TYR A 458 -4.30 -15.11 -12.55
N GLY A 459 -4.89 -16.23 -12.12
CA GLY A 459 -4.76 -17.53 -12.77
C GLY A 459 -3.40 -18.18 -12.59
N VAL A 460 -2.62 -17.76 -11.59
CA VAL A 460 -1.31 -18.33 -11.28
C VAL A 460 -1.40 -19.12 -9.97
N SER A 461 -1.02 -20.40 -10.02
CA SER A 461 -0.80 -21.22 -8.83
C SER A 461 0.69 -21.41 -8.58
N TRP A 462 1.05 -21.81 -7.37
CA TRP A 462 2.44 -22.02 -7.00
C TRP A 462 2.64 -23.35 -6.27
N GLN A 463 3.88 -23.83 -6.27
CA GLN A 463 4.38 -24.95 -5.46
C GLN A 463 5.81 -24.63 -5.02
N SER A 464 6.28 -25.20 -3.92
CA SER A 464 7.69 -25.07 -3.54
C SER A 464 8.58 -25.83 -4.53
N VAL A 465 9.75 -25.28 -4.85
CA VAL A 465 10.78 -26.02 -5.61
C VAL A 465 11.34 -27.17 -4.78
N ASN A 466 11.51 -26.95 -3.48
CA ASN A 466 11.84 -27.97 -2.50
C ASN A 466 11.03 -27.71 -1.20
N PRO A 467 10.24 -28.68 -0.71
CA PRO A 467 9.41 -28.49 0.49
C PRO A 467 10.18 -28.19 1.78
N GLU A 468 11.35 -28.78 1.98
CA GLU A 468 12.15 -28.61 3.20
C GLU A 468 12.80 -27.22 3.25
N GLN A 469 13.41 -26.79 2.14
CA GLN A 469 13.98 -25.44 2.01
C GLN A 469 12.91 -24.37 2.22
N HIS A 470 11.73 -24.56 1.62
CA HIS A 470 10.61 -23.64 1.79
C HIS A 470 10.13 -23.59 3.26
N ALA A 471 10.02 -24.74 3.93
CA ALA A 471 9.63 -24.81 5.33
C ALA A 471 10.66 -24.10 6.26
N SER A 472 11.96 -24.26 6.01
CA SER A 472 13.01 -23.50 6.70
C SER A 472 12.85 -22.00 6.47
N PHE A 473 12.65 -21.56 5.22
CA PHE A 473 12.42 -20.15 4.91
C PHE A 473 11.22 -19.58 5.69
N LEU A 474 10.10 -20.31 5.73
CA LEU A 474 8.92 -19.88 6.48
C LEU A 474 9.21 -19.73 7.98
N ASN A 475 9.88 -20.71 8.58
CA ASN A 475 10.18 -20.72 10.01
C ASN A 475 11.24 -19.67 10.41
N ASP A 476 12.23 -19.43 9.56
CA ASP A 476 13.37 -18.56 9.88
C ASP A 476 13.08 -17.08 9.54
N ARG A 477 12.19 -16.82 8.58
CA ARG A 477 11.92 -15.47 8.07
C ARG A 477 10.47 -15.05 8.20
N VAL A 478 9.52 -15.84 7.72
CA VAL A 478 8.11 -15.44 7.63
C VAL A 478 7.43 -15.43 8.99
N VAL A 479 7.54 -16.50 9.76
CA VAL A 479 6.92 -16.63 11.10
C VAL A 479 7.44 -15.55 12.05
N PRO A 480 8.76 -15.33 12.22
CA PRO A 480 9.26 -14.28 13.11
C PRO A 480 8.78 -12.89 12.72
N LEU A 481 8.72 -12.60 11.41
CA LEU A 481 8.23 -11.32 10.91
C LEU A 481 6.73 -11.13 11.17
N ARG A 482 5.91 -12.17 10.92
CA ARG A 482 4.47 -12.14 11.20
C ARG A 482 4.16 -12.01 12.69
N ASP A 483 5.03 -12.56 13.55
CA ASP A 483 4.98 -12.39 15.00
C ASP A 483 5.40 -10.99 15.47
N GLY A 484 5.77 -10.10 14.54
CA GLY A 484 6.13 -8.71 14.82
C GLY A 484 7.60 -8.51 15.21
N ASN A 485 8.47 -9.50 15.01
CA ASN A 485 9.90 -9.34 15.22
C ASN A 485 10.57 -8.77 13.96
N VAL A 486 11.61 -7.95 14.17
CA VAL A 486 12.45 -7.46 13.07
C VAL A 486 13.38 -8.58 12.64
N ILE A 487 13.37 -8.91 11.34
CA ILE A 487 14.28 -9.91 10.78
C ILE A 487 15.64 -9.27 10.48
N ALA A 488 16.72 -10.01 10.75
CA ALA A 488 18.08 -9.56 10.50
C ALA A 488 18.26 -9.10 9.05
N HIS A 489 18.86 -7.92 8.89
CA HIS A 489 19.29 -7.41 7.60
C HIS A 489 20.36 -8.32 7.00
N THR A 490 20.44 -8.32 5.67
CA THR A 490 21.38 -9.17 4.91
C THR A 490 22.86 -8.92 5.24
N ALA A 491 23.20 -7.82 5.95
CA ALA A 491 24.55 -7.55 6.44
C ALA A 491 24.82 -8.29 7.77
N GLY A 492 25.60 -9.38 7.73
CA GLY A 492 26.14 -9.99 8.95
C GLY A 492 26.48 -11.49 8.94
N LEU A 493 26.32 -12.22 7.83
CA LEU A 493 26.62 -13.65 7.76
C LEU A 493 27.46 -13.98 6.50
N GLY A 494 28.77 -13.72 6.54
CA GLY A 494 29.78 -14.25 5.60
C GLY A 494 30.23 -13.31 4.48
N ASP A 495 31.52 -12.92 4.50
CA ASP A 495 32.19 -11.93 3.64
C ASP A 495 32.48 -12.37 2.17
N SER A 496 31.60 -13.09 1.47
CA SER A 496 31.96 -13.59 0.12
C SER A 496 30.88 -13.66 -0.97
N GLU A 497 29.59 -13.41 -0.70
CA GLU A 497 28.54 -13.57 -1.73
C GLU A 497 27.94 -12.24 -2.19
N SER A 498 28.31 -11.79 -3.40
CA SER A 498 27.86 -10.51 -3.98
C SER A 498 26.40 -10.48 -4.48
N ALA A 499 25.77 -11.65 -4.63
CA ALA A 499 24.37 -11.80 -4.98
C ALA A 499 23.84 -13.03 -4.22
N ARG A 500 22.86 -12.85 -3.34
CA ARG A 500 22.35 -13.92 -2.49
C ARG A 500 21.07 -14.50 -3.06
N PHE A 501 21.11 -15.79 -3.39
CA PHE A 501 19.90 -16.56 -3.65
C PHE A 501 19.05 -16.65 -2.37
N VAL A 502 17.78 -16.31 -2.48
CA VAL A 502 16.87 -16.27 -1.33
C VAL A 502 15.94 -17.46 -1.31
N GLU A 503 15.18 -17.65 -2.39
CA GLU A 503 14.19 -18.73 -2.52
C GLU A 503 13.81 -18.91 -3.99
N SER A 504 13.30 -20.08 -4.33
CA SER A 504 12.65 -20.34 -5.62
C SER A 504 11.33 -21.09 -5.49
N LEU A 505 10.35 -20.68 -6.27
CA LEU A 505 9.02 -21.29 -6.31
C LEU A 505 8.73 -21.79 -7.72
N LEU A 506 7.97 -22.88 -7.86
CA LEU A 506 7.38 -23.26 -9.14
C LEU A 506 6.08 -22.50 -9.31
N ILE A 507 5.96 -21.73 -10.39
CA ILE A 507 4.72 -21.07 -10.76
C ILE A 507 4.10 -21.79 -11.95
N THR A 508 2.78 -21.96 -11.91
CA THR A 508 1.99 -22.51 -13.01
C THR A 508 1.05 -21.43 -13.51
N ASP A 509 1.17 -21.06 -14.78
CA ASP A 509 0.31 -20.03 -15.38
C ASP A 509 -1.08 -20.57 -15.75
N ALA A 510 -1.98 -19.68 -16.18
CA ALA A 510 -3.35 -20.04 -16.57
C ALA A 510 -3.42 -21.00 -17.77
N ARG A 511 -2.30 -21.17 -18.51
CA ARG A 511 -2.16 -22.09 -19.64
C ARG A 511 -1.56 -23.43 -19.20
N GLY A 512 -1.31 -23.63 -17.90
CA GLY A 512 -0.71 -24.84 -17.34
C GLY A 512 0.81 -24.93 -17.51
N ARG A 513 1.48 -23.86 -17.94
CA ARG A 513 2.95 -23.87 -18.10
C ARG A 513 3.61 -23.67 -16.74
N VAL A 514 4.46 -24.62 -16.36
CA VAL A 514 5.23 -24.59 -15.10
C VAL A 514 6.61 -24.02 -15.37
N ARG A 515 7.09 -23.13 -14.49
CA ARG A 515 8.50 -22.72 -14.48
C ARG A 515 8.99 -22.28 -13.09
N PRO A 516 10.29 -22.37 -12.81
CA PRO A 516 10.87 -21.79 -11.60
C PRO A 516 10.81 -20.25 -11.64
N LEU A 517 10.50 -19.63 -10.51
CA LEU A 517 10.61 -18.22 -10.20
C LEU A 517 11.64 -18.08 -9.08
N ALA A 518 12.78 -17.47 -9.37
CA ALA A 518 13.93 -17.40 -8.47
C ALA A 518 14.18 -15.97 -8.01
N PHE A 519 14.34 -15.76 -6.71
CA PHE A 519 14.57 -14.44 -6.12
C PHE A 519 15.99 -14.26 -5.60
N PHE A 520 16.54 -13.09 -5.89
CA PHE A 520 17.89 -12.70 -5.46
C PHE A 520 17.86 -11.37 -4.72
N ASP A 521 18.57 -11.30 -3.60
CA ASP A 521 18.84 -10.07 -2.85
C ASP A 521 20.25 -9.57 -3.17
N LEU A 522 20.35 -8.36 -3.76
CA LEU A 522 21.63 -7.75 -4.11
C LEU A 522 21.88 -6.55 -3.21
N ALA A 523 22.90 -6.65 -2.37
CA ALA A 523 23.33 -5.51 -1.57
C ALA A 523 24.08 -4.51 -2.46
N GLY A 524 23.68 -3.23 -2.40
CA GLY A 524 24.30 -2.17 -3.19
C GLY A 524 25.81 -2.00 -2.97
N GLU A 525 26.30 -2.35 -1.77
CA GLU A 525 27.72 -2.29 -1.41
C GLU A 525 28.55 -3.37 -2.11
N ASP A 526 27.95 -4.54 -2.34
CA ASP A 526 28.57 -5.65 -3.05
C ASP A 526 28.57 -5.45 -4.57
N LEU A 527 27.67 -4.59 -5.06
CA LEU A 527 27.64 -4.23 -6.48
C LEU A 527 28.94 -3.57 -6.94
N LEU A 528 29.71 -2.94 -6.05
CA LEU A 528 30.90 -2.19 -6.43
C LEU A 528 32.17 -3.04 -6.57
N ARG A 529 32.13 -4.34 -6.23
CA ARG A 529 33.37 -5.07 -5.88
C ARG A 529 33.86 -6.18 -6.85
N THR A 530 33.05 -6.76 -7.76
CA THR A 530 33.49 -8.03 -8.42
C THR A 530 32.98 -8.28 -9.86
N ASP A 531 33.79 -8.95 -10.68
CA ASP A 531 33.46 -9.43 -12.05
C ASP A 531 32.39 -10.56 -12.09
N ALA A 532 32.24 -11.35 -11.02
CA ALA A 532 31.23 -12.42 -10.93
C ALA A 532 29.79 -11.90 -11.05
N LEU A 533 29.57 -10.67 -10.58
CA LEU A 533 28.29 -10.00 -10.60
C LEU A 533 27.89 -9.50 -12.00
N LEU A 534 28.84 -9.27 -12.92
CA LEU A 534 28.54 -8.98 -14.32
C LEU A 534 27.83 -10.19 -14.96
N ARG A 535 28.33 -11.40 -14.72
CA ARG A 535 27.70 -12.63 -15.23
C ARG A 535 26.31 -12.84 -14.65
N PHE A 536 26.13 -12.51 -13.37
CA PHE A 536 24.80 -12.52 -12.75
C PHE A 536 23.82 -11.60 -13.49
N LEU A 537 24.17 -10.32 -13.67
CA LEU A 537 23.30 -9.33 -14.30
C LEU A 537 22.95 -9.65 -15.75
N LEU A 538 23.81 -10.41 -16.45
CA LEU A 538 23.52 -10.92 -17.80
C LEU A 538 22.45 -12.01 -17.82
N GLY A 539 22.26 -12.75 -16.72
CA GLY A 539 21.30 -13.84 -16.58
C GLY A 539 19.97 -13.46 -15.93
N ILE A 540 19.77 -12.18 -15.61
CA ILE A 540 18.56 -11.70 -14.94
C ILE A 540 17.45 -11.42 -15.95
N ASP A 541 16.26 -11.95 -15.68
CA ASP A 541 15.08 -11.70 -16.49
C ASP A 541 14.22 -10.51 -16.01
N ALA A 542 14.35 -10.09 -14.75
CA ALA A 542 13.62 -8.95 -14.20
C ALA A 542 14.29 -8.28 -12.99
N LEU A 543 14.04 -6.97 -12.84
CA LEU A 543 14.67 -6.15 -11.79
C LEU A 543 13.63 -5.44 -10.94
N VAL A 544 13.86 -5.40 -9.62
CA VAL A 544 13.06 -4.62 -8.67
C VAL A 544 13.98 -3.66 -7.93
N PHE A 545 13.87 -2.38 -8.25
CA PHE A 545 14.63 -1.29 -7.63
C PHE A 545 13.86 -0.76 -6.41
N VAL A 546 14.48 -0.84 -5.24
CA VAL A 546 13.85 -0.47 -3.96
C VAL A 546 14.28 0.91 -3.51
N VAL A 547 13.32 1.82 -3.46
CA VAL A 547 13.49 3.19 -2.97
C VAL A 547 13.12 3.26 -1.50
N ASP A 548 14.09 3.64 -0.67
CA ASP A 548 13.86 3.99 0.72
C ASP A 548 13.48 5.48 0.82
N PRO A 549 12.25 5.83 1.25
CA PRO A 549 11.84 7.22 1.37
C PRO A 549 12.69 8.01 2.37
N THR A 550 13.30 7.36 3.37
CA THR A 550 14.20 8.03 4.34
C THR A 550 15.50 8.52 3.70
N LEU A 551 15.97 7.85 2.65
CA LEU A 551 17.15 8.28 1.87
C LEU A 551 16.75 9.22 0.73
N ALA A 552 15.61 8.97 0.10
CA ALA A 552 15.22 9.66 -1.11
C ALA A 552 14.55 11.02 -0.84
N MET A 553 13.72 11.15 0.20
CA MET A 553 12.79 12.28 0.33
C MET A 553 13.10 13.20 1.53
N PRO A 554 13.16 14.52 1.32
CA PRO A 554 13.42 15.54 2.36
C PRO A 554 12.14 15.92 3.14
N LEU A 555 11.32 14.94 3.52
CA LEU A 555 10.05 15.19 4.20
C LEU A 555 10.25 15.29 5.72
N PRO A 556 9.75 16.33 6.40
CA PRO A 556 10.02 16.55 7.83
C PRO A 556 9.63 15.38 8.73
N GLN A 557 8.56 14.65 8.42
CA GLN A 557 8.15 13.47 9.19
C GLN A 557 9.18 12.34 9.20
N LEU A 558 10.15 12.35 8.28
CA LEU A 558 11.23 11.37 8.24
C LEU A 558 12.49 11.83 8.99
N ASP A 559 12.54 13.08 9.48
CA ASP A 559 13.74 13.66 10.09
C ASP A 559 14.18 12.92 11.37
N GLU A 560 13.23 12.53 12.22
CA GLU A 560 13.50 11.78 13.45
C GLU A 560 14.13 10.42 13.13
N ILE A 561 13.54 9.70 12.17
CA ILE A 561 14.01 8.38 11.73
C ILE A 561 15.41 8.50 11.11
N ARG A 562 15.62 9.50 10.25
CA ARG A 562 16.93 9.78 9.65
C ARG A 562 17.98 10.06 10.72
N THR A 563 17.65 10.89 11.71
CA THR A 563 18.57 11.23 12.81
C THR A 563 18.91 9.99 13.64
N ALA A 564 17.90 9.18 14.00
CA ALA A 564 18.10 7.96 14.79
C ALA A 564 18.97 6.92 14.08
N LEU A 565 18.87 6.86 12.74
CA LEU A 565 19.63 5.91 11.91
C LEU A 565 20.92 6.51 11.33
N GLY A 566 21.27 7.77 11.64
CA GLY A 566 22.44 8.44 11.07
C GLY A 566 22.40 8.61 9.55
N LEU A 567 21.20 8.75 8.97
CA LEU A 567 20.97 8.83 7.53
C LEU A 567 20.87 10.29 7.05
N HIS A 568 21.33 10.51 5.82
CA HIS A 568 21.19 11.78 5.12
C HIS A 568 20.39 11.60 3.82
N VAL A 569 19.67 12.65 3.41
CA VAL A 569 18.95 12.65 2.14
C VAL A 569 19.98 12.63 1.02
N ASN A 570 19.88 11.62 0.14
CA ASN A 570 20.73 11.47 -1.02
C ASN A 570 19.97 11.94 -2.27
N ARG A 571 20.39 13.06 -2.85
CA ARG A 571 19.78 13.62 -4.07
C ARG A 571 20.28 12.99 -5.37
N ASP A 572 21.44 12.34 -5.29
CA ASP A 572 22.14 11.76 -6.44
C ASP A 572 21.63 10.35 -6.78
N GLY A 573 20.58 9.90 -6.09
CA GLY A 573 19.99 8.57 -6.28
C GLY A 573 20.75 7.48 -5.54
N ASP A 574 20.26 6.25 -5.63
CA ASP A 574 20.95 5.09 -5.09
C ASP A 574 22.11 4.67 -6.03
N PRO A 575 23.37 4.67 -5.58
CA PRO A 575 24.51 4.19 -6.36
C PRO A 575 24.31 2.76 -6.91
N ALA A 576 23.62 1.90 -6.17
CA ALA A 576 23.31 0.52 -6.58
C ALA A 576 22.50 0.49 -7.89
N PHE A 577 21.61 1.48 -8.09
CA PHE A 577 20.78 1.56 -9.29
C PHE A 577 21.66 1.84 -10.51
N ALA A 578 22.55 2.82 -10.41
CA ALA A 578 23.48 3.18 -11.47
C ALA A 578 24.37 1.98 -11.83
N THR A 579 24.99 1.34 -10.83
CA THR A 579 25.88 0.20 -11.04
C THR A 579 25.18 -0.98 -11.71
N ALA A 580 23.94 -1.29 -11.32
CA ALA A 580 23.18 -2.36 -11.97
C ALA A 580 22.82 -2.01 -13.43
N LEU A 581 22.30 -0.80 -13.67
CA LEU A 581 21.86 -0.35 -14.99
C LEU A 581 23.01 -0.23 -16.00
N ASP A 582 24.20 0.16 -15.55
CA ASP A 582 25.37 0.35 -16.43
C ASP A 582 26.04 -0.97 -16.83
N ARG A 583 25.68 -2.08 -16.17
CA ARG A 583 26.21 -3.42 -16.45
C ARG A 583 25.31 -4.27 -17.34
N ILE A 584 24.05 -3.89 -17.51
CA ILE A 584 23.13 -4.62 -18.38
C ILE A 584 23.38 -4.17 -19.83
N PRO A 585 23.58 -5.12 -20.78
CA PRO A 585 23.78 -4.80 -22.18
C PRO A 585 22.61 -4.01 -22.76
N ARG A 586 22.92 -3.00 -23.57
CA ARG A 586 21.93 -2.20 -24.31
C ARG A 586 21.90 -2.65 -25.75
N THR A 587 20.71 -3.03 -26.23
CA THR A 587 20.44 -3.34 -27.65
C THR A 587 19.81 -2.17 -28.39
N GLY A 588 19.55 -1.05 -27.70
CA GLY A 588 18.94 0.15 -28.24
C GLY A 588 19.00 1.33 -27.24
N PRO A 589 18.17 2.37 -27.41
CA PRO A 589 18.18 3.54 -26.53
C PRO A 589 17.71 3.22 -25.10
N TYR A 590 16.99 2.11 -24.92
CA TYR A 590 16.46 1.65 -23.63
C TYR A 590 16.92 0.22 -23.34
N LEU A 591 16.95 -0.14 -22.05
CA LEU A 591 17.09 -1.52 -21.62
C LEU A 591 15.77 -2.27 -21.83
N THR A 592 15.84 -3.50 -22.34
CA THR A 592 14.65 -4.34 -22.58
C THR A 592 14.27 -5.20 -21.38
N VAL A 593 15.14 -5.30 -20.36
CA VAL A 593 14.88 -6.08 -19.14
C VAL A 593 13.69 -5.46 -18.37
N PRO A 594 12.57 -6.20 -18.20
CA PRO A 594 11.43 -5.75 -17.41
C PRO A 594 11.84 -5.31 -16.00
N SER A 595 11.39 -4.13 -15.60
CA SER A 595 11.82 -3.51 -14.34
C SER A 595 10.64 -2.96 -13.53
N ALA A 596 10.78 -2.93 -12.22
CA ALA A 596 9.84 -2.27 -11.32
C ALA A 596 10.61 -1.37 -10.34
N VAL A 597 10.07 -0.20 -10.03
CA VAL A 597 10.56 0.68 -8.95
C VAL A 597 9.56 0.64 -7.81
N VAL A 598 10.01 0.42 -6.58
CA VAL A 598 9.14 0.26 -5.42
C VAL A 598 9.54 1.20 -4.31
N VAL A 599 8.63 2.07 -3.87
CA VAL A 599 8.78 2.81 -2.61
C VAL A 599 8.34 1.87 -1.48
N ALA A 600 9.29 1.16 -0.85
CA ALA A 600 9.00 -0.04 -0.04
C ALA A 600 8.66 0.18 1.44
N LYS A 601 8.95 1.36 1.98
CA LYS A 601 8.55 1.79 3.35
C LYS A 601 7.46 2.86 3.27
N ALA A 602 6.49 2.64 2.39
CA ALA A 602 5.49 3.67 2.10
C ALA A 602 4.56 3.97 3.29
N ASP A 603 4.50 3.09 4.29
CA ASP A 603 3.80 3.32 5.56
C ASP A 603 4.31 4.58 6.28
N LEU A 604 5.60 4.92 6.15
CA LEU A 604 6.17 6.17 6.68
C LEU A 604 5.60 7.43 6.00
N LEU A 605 4.94 7.24 4.86
CA LEU A 605 4.32 8.27 4.03
C LEU A 605 2.79 8.10 3.95
N ARG A 606 2.16 7.29 4.80
CA ARG A 606 0.72 6.93 4.69
C ARG A 606 -0.26 8.11 4.77
N SER A 607 0.18 9.28 5.21
CA SER A 607 -0.60 10.53 5.21
C SER A 607 -0.25 11.50 4.06
N GLU A 608 0.69 11.13 3.19
CA GLU A 608 1.13 11.94 2.05
C GLU A 608 0.40 11.56 0.77
N PRO A 609 -0.26 12.50 0.07
CA PRO A 609 -0.71 12.26 -1.28
C PRO A 609 0.47 12.03 -2.24
N PRO A 610 0.40 11.03 -3.14
CA PRO A 610 -0.74 10.13 -3.40
C PRO A 610 -0.66 8.80 -2.63
N VAL A 611 0.28 8.64 -1.70
CA VAL A 611 0.54 7.38 -0.97
C VAL A 611 -0.66 6.95 -0.13
N ASP A 612 -1.31 7.90 0.54
CA ASP A 612 -2.55 7.69 1.30
C ASP A 612 -3.60 6.91 0.50
N ARG A 613 -3.84 7.33 -0.74
CA ARG A 613 -4.79 6.70 -1.65
C ARG A 613 -4.42 5.25 -1.93
N TRP A 614 -3.14 4.96 -2.20
CA TRP A 614 -2.72 3.62 -2.62
C TRP A 614 -2.68 2.63 -1.45
N LEU A 615 -2.18 3.04 -0.27
CA LEU A 615 -2.12 2.15 0.89
C LEU A 615 -3.49 1.85 1.52
N THR A 616 -4.45 2.77 1.39
CA THR A 616 -5.84 2.56 1.86
C THR A 616 -6.69 1.76 0.87
N GLU A 617 -6.13 1.32 -0.26
CA GLU A 617 -6.82 0.47 -1.21
C GLU A 617 -7.10 -0.92 -0.61
N PRO A 618 -8.35 -1.43 -0.69
CA PRO A 618 -8.62 -2.80 -0.28
C PRO A 618 -7.80 -3.79 -1.09
N GLY A 619 -7.11 -4.73 -0.44
CA GLY A 619 -6.29 -5.76 -1.09
C GLY A 619 -7.07 -6.76 -1.94
N THR A 620 -8.40 -6.68 -1.98
CA THR A 620 -9.26 -7.48 -2.85
C THR A 620 -9.42 -6.92 -4.25
N VAL A 621 -8.93 -5.70 -4.51
CA VAL A 621 -9.07 -5.06 -5.82
C VAL A 621 -7.99 -5.61 -6.77
N PRO A 622 -8.37 -6.35 -7.83
CA PRO A 622 -7.38 -6.89 -8.76
C PRO A 622 -6.65 -5.78 -9.51
N LEU A 623 -5.36 -6.02 -9.77
CA LEU A 623 -4.53 -5.14 -10.57
C LEU A 623 -4.99 -5.17 -12.04
N SER A 624 -4.95 -4.02 -12.70
CA SER A 624 -5.31 -3.86 -14.11
C SER A 624 -4.29 -2.96 -14.79
N ARG A 625 -4.22 -2.99 -16.13
CA ARG A 625 -3.27 -2.14 -16.89
C ARG A 625 -3.49 -0.65 -16.61
N ARG A 626 -4.75 -0.22 -16.51
CA ARG A 626 -5.10 1.16 -16.12
C ARG A 626 -4.61 1.50 -14.71
N ARG A 627 -4.80 0.62 -13.73
CA ARG A 627 -4.34 0.86 -12.35
C ARG A 627 -2.82 0.91 -12.26
N LEU A 628 -2.11 0.02 -12.97
CA LEU A 628 -0.65 0.06 -13.06
C LEU A 628 -0.16 1.40 -13.60
N TYR A 629 -0.80 1.90 -14.66
CA TYR A 629 -0.49 3.19 -15.24
C TYR A 629 -0.75 4.34 -14.26
N GLU A 630 -1.90 4.34 -13.58
CA GLU A 630 -2.26 5.35 -12.59
C GLU A 630 -1.31 5.36 -11.39
N GLU A 631 -0.96 4.19 -10.84
CA GLU A 631 0.00 4.06 -9.74
C GLU A 631 1.38 4.53 -10.18
N SER A 632 1.85 4.06 -11.35
CA SER A 632 3.15 4.46 -11.89
C SER A 632 3.24 5.98 -12.10
N ARG A 633 2.17 6.59 -12.60
CA ARG A 633 2.05 8.05 -12.79
C ARG A 633 2.11 8.81 -11.47
N ASP A 634 1.43 8.32 -10.45
CA ASP A 634 1.41 8.90 -9.10
C ASP A 634 2.76 8.77 -8.39
N VAL A 635 3.39 7.59 -8.45
CA VAL A 635 4.69 7.32 -7.83
C VAL A 635 5.81 8.09 -8.55
N TYR A 636 5.78 8.15 -9.89
CA TYR A 636 6.70 8.99 -10.65
C TYR A 636 6.57 10.44 -10.21
N ALA A 637 5.35 10.96 -10.09
CA ALA A 637 5.13 12.34 -9.68
C ALA A 637 5.65 12.62 -8.27
N LEU A 638 5.44 11.70 -7.33
CA LEU A 638 5.95 11.78 -5.96
C LEU A 638 7.50 11.84 -5.94
N LEU A 639 8.16 10.90 -6.62
CA LEU A 639 9.63 10.83 -6.68
C LEU A 639 10.22 12.03 -7.42
N HIS A 640 9.62 12.43 -8.55
CA HIS A 640 10.08 13.57 -9.33
C HIS A 640 9.98 14.88 -8.52
N ARG A 641 8.91 15.04 -7.72
CA ARG A 641 8.72 16.21 -6.86
C ARG A 641 9.68 16.24 -5.68
N HIS A 642 9.85 15.11 -5.00
CA HIS A 642 10.49 15.08 -3.68
C HIS A 642 11.89 14.50 -3.68
N ALA A 643 12.18 13.48 -4.48
CA ALA A 643 13.45 12.75 -4.43
C ALA A 643 14.50 13.31 -5.40
N GLY A 644 14.05 13.77 -6.57
CA GLY A 644 14.92 14.22 -7.67
C GLY A 644 15.05 13.17 -8.77
N LYS A 645 15.54 13.59 -9.94
CA LYS A 645 15.53 12.76 -11.15
C LYS A 645 16.42 11.52 -11.08
N ALA A 646 17.49 11.54 -10.28
CA ALA A 646 18.40 10.40 -10.20
C ALA A 646 17.73 9.13 -9.64
N TRP A 647 16.77 9.28 -8.72
CA TRP A 647 15.94 8.18 -8.21
C TRP A 647 14.98 7.59 -9.26
N LEU A 648 14.72 8.31 -10.34
CA LEU A 648 13.90 7.87 -11.47
C LEU A 648 14.72 7.25 -12.60
N ARG A 649 16.06 7.16 -12.47
CA ARG A 649 16.93 6.59 -13.49
C ARG A 649 16.54 5.19 -13.96
N PRO A 650 16.12 4.23 -13.09
CA PRO A 650 15.63 2.93 -13.56
C PRO A 650 14.43 3.06 -14.50
N PHE A 651 13.48 3.92 -14.14
CA PHE A 651 12.36 4.22 -15.01
C PHE A 651 12.86 4.85 -16.30
N ASP A 652 13.65 5.93 -16.29
CA ASP A 652 14.07 6.60 -17.52
C ASP A 652 14.93 5.71 -18.46
N THR A 653 15.61 4.69 -17.91
CA THR A 653 16.53 3.82 -18.67
C THR A 653 15.85 2.57 -19.23
N ALA A 654 14.87 1.98 -18.53
CA ALA A 654 14.20 0.75 -18.96
C ALA A 654 12.98 1.03 -19.85
N LEU A 655 12.82 0.25 -20.91
CA LEU A 655 11.71 0.36 -21.86
C LEU A 655 10.38 0.03 -21.17
N HIS A 656 10.36 -1.09 -20.44
CA HIS A 656 9.22 -1.54 -19.65
C HIS A 656 9.55 -1.38 -18.16
N CYS A 657 9.01 -0.33 -17.56
CA CYS A 657 9.17 -0.08 -16.13
C CYS A 657 7.90 0.46 -15.48
N THR A 658 7.44 -0.22 -14.43
CA THR A 658 6.34 0.21 -13.56
C THR A 658 6.87 0.79 -12.25
N LEU A 659 6.08 1.66 -11.60
CA LEU A 659 6.41 2.19 -10.29
C LEU A 659 5.28 1.90 -9.30
N HIS A 660 5.65 1.54 -8.07
CA HIS A 660 4.74 1.00 -7.07
C HIS A 660 4.97 1.58 -5.69
N ILE A 661 3.88 1.63 -4.92
CA ILE A 661 3.89 1.87 -3.49
C ILE A 661 3.71 0.52 -2.79
N ALA A 662 4.59 0.20 -1.85
CA ALA A 662 4.46 -0.99 -1.02
C ALA A 662 4.91 -0.70 0.41
N SER A 663 4.36 -1.46 1.36
CA SER A 663 4.90 -1.56 2.71
C SER A 663 4.94 -3.02 3.11
N ALA A 664 6.12 -3.51 3.46
CA ALA A 664 6.26 -4.87 3.96
C ALA A 664 5.75 -5.02 5.40
N THR A 665 5.86 -3.95 6.20
CA THR A 665 5.64 -4.02 7.66
C THR A 665 4.37 -3.31 8.10
N GLY A 666 3.88 -2.34 7.32
CA GLY A 666 2.68 -1.56 7.64
C GLY A 666 2.87 -0.54 8.77
N GLY A 667 4.10 -0.37 9.27
CA GLY A 667 4.42 0.59 10.33
C GLY A 667 5.89 0.58 10.72
N ARG A 668 6.24 1.57 11.57
CA ARG A 668 7.59 1.77 12.09
C ARG A 668 7.95 0.75 13.17
N GLN A 669 9.22 0.31 13.16
CA GLN A 669 9.78 -0.50 14.24
C GLN A 669 10.09 0.32 15.50
N GLU A 670 9.95 -0.29 16.67
CA GLU A 670 10.33 0.22 17.99
C GLU A 670 10.92 -0.94 18.81
N ASP A 671 12.10 -0.74 19.41
CA ASP A 671 12.81 -1.76 20.21
C ASP A 671 12.88 -3.16 19.55
N SER A 672 13.26 -3.20 18.26
CA SER A 672 13.37 -4.43 17.44
C SER A 672 12.05 -5.20 17.26
N ARG A 673 10.91 -4.53 17.44
CA ARG A 673 9.57 -5.06 17.21
C ARG A 673 8.70 -4.10 16.41
N TYR A 674 7.60 -4.61 15.87
CA TYR A 674 6.54 -3.82 15.24
C TYR A 674 5.35 -3.72 16.21
N PRO A 675 5.13 -2.58 16.90
CA PRO A 675 4.11 -2.46 17.94
C PRO A 675 2.67 -2.71 17.47
N ARG A 676 2.40 -2.46 16.18
CA ARG A 676 1.10 -2.69 15.53
C ARG A 676 0.98 -4.09 14.90
N GLY A 677 1.99 -4.95 15.06
CA GLY A 677 2.17 -6.15 14.25
C GLY A 677 2.61 -5.79 12.83
N VAL A 678 2.88 -6.82 12.02
CA VAL A 678 3.25 -6.64 10.61
C VAL A 678 2.02 -6.76 9.71
N ARG A 679 1.82 -5.75 8.85
CA ARG A 679 0.80 -5.76 7.81
C ARG A 679 1.42 -5.48 6.46
N ALA A 680 1.56 -6.52 5.64
CA ALA A 680 1.96 -6.37 4.26
C ALA A 680 0.88 -5.61 3.49
N GLN A 681 1.30 -4.59 2.76
CA GLN A 681 0.45 -3.78 1.90
C GLN A 681 1.13 -3.67 0.54
N ARG A 682 0.42 -4.16 -0.48
CA ARG A 682 0.82 -4.03 -1.89
C ARG A 682 2.18 -4.63 -2.26
N VAL A 683 2.64 -5.64 -1.52
CA VAL A 683 3.97 -6.24 -1.72
C VAL A 683 4.07 -7.12 -2.97
N LEU A 684 2.93 -7.56 -3.53
CA LEU A 684 2.89 -8.41 -4.73
C LEU A 684 2.78 -7.63 -6.04
N GLU A 685 2.28 -6.40 -6.01
CA GLU A 685 2.00 -5.58 -7.18
C GLU A 685 3.23 -5.39 -8.08
N PRO A 686 4.45 -5.16 -7.54
CA PRO A 686 5.65 -5.15 -8.36
C PRO A 686 5.87 -6.48 -9.11
N LEU A 687 5.72 -7.61 -8.42
CA LEU A 687 5.90 -8.93 -9.03
C LEU A 687 4.81 -9.24 -10.07
N ILE A 688 3.55 -8.96 -9.77
CA ILE A 688 2.42 -9.14 -10.70
C ILE A 688 2.67 -8.33 -11.98
N SER A 689 3.20 -7.10 -11.87
CA SER A 689 3.55 -6.29 -13.03
C SER A 689 4.65 -6.92 -13.89
N LEU A 690 5.69 -7.50 -13.26
CA LEU A 690 6.77 -8.20 -13.96
C LEU A 690 6.28 -9.49 -14.63
N LEU A 691 5.47 -10.29 -13.93
CA LEU A 691 4.85 -11.48 -14.50
C LEU A 691 3.95 -11.14 -15.70
N ALA A 692 3.26 -10.00 -15.67
CA ALA A 692 2.49 -9.51 -16.81
C ALA A 692 3.38 -9.08 -17.99
N MET A 693 4.51 -8.40 -17.74
CA MET A 693 5.49 -8.06 -18.78
C MET A 693 6.12 -9.30 -19.43
N HIS A 694 6.23 -10.39 -18.68
CA HIS A 694 6.69 -11.70 -19.17
C HIS A 694 5.57 -12.57 -19.78
N GLY A 695 4.35 -12.05 -19.89
CA GLY A 695 3.20 -12.76 -20.50
C GLY A 695 2.70 -13.98 -19.70
N ILE A 696 3.04 -14.06 -18.41
CA ILE A 696 2.61 -15.10 -17.47
C ILE A 696 1.21 -14.76 -16.93
N ILE A 697 0.97 -13.48 -16.63
CA ILE A 697 -0.32 -12.95 -16.20
C ILE A 697 -0.90 -12.10 -17.33
N ASP A 698 -2.19 -12.26 -17.62
CA ASP A 698 -2.92 -11.29 -18.44
C ASP A 698 -3.71 -10.35 -17.53
N LEU A 699 -3.38 -9.06 -17.63
CA LEU A 699 -4.04 -8.02 -16.85
C LEU A 699 -5.19 -7.44 -17.67
N ALA A 700 -6.38 -7.40 -17.07
CA ALA A 700 -7.53 -6.75 -17.68
C ALA A 700 -7.22 -5.29 -18.06
N ASP A 701 -7.75 -4.84 -19.20
CA ASP A 701 -7.64 -3.45 -19.68
C ASP A 701 -8.41 -2.45 -18.79
N GLY A 702 -9.16 -2.95 -17.81
CA GLY A 702 -9.91 -2.15 -16.84
C GLY A 702 -11.22 -1.57 -17.37
N HIS A 703 -11.71 -2.03 -18.54
CA HIS A 703 -12.97 -1.63 -19.15
C HIS A 703 -14.16 -2.56 -18.81
N THR A 704 -13.92 -3.70 -18.17
CA THR A 704 -14.92 -4.77 -17.97
C THR A 704 -15.80 -4.58 -16.74
N GLY A 705 -16.45 -3.43 -16.63
CA GLY A 705 -17.54 -3.23 -15.66
C GLY A 705 -18.48 -2.07 -15.95
N ALA A 706 -18.10 -1.13 -16.84
CA ALA A 706 -18.91 0.06 -17.13
C ALA A 706 -19.80 -0.07 -18.38
N GLU A 707 -19.52 -1.01 -19.28
CA GLU A 707 -20.34 -1.23 -20.49
C GLU A 707 -21.22 -2.48 -20.45
N ALA A 708 -20.98 -3.42 -19.54
CA ALA A 708 -21.87 -4.57 -19.33
C ALA A 708 -23.13 -4.25 -18.48
N ALA A 709 -23.23 -3.02 -17.96
CA ALA A 709 -24.33 -2.55 -17.12
C ALA A 709 -24.85 -1.16 -17.57
N ARG A 710 -24.82 -0.89 -18.88
CA ARG A 710 -25.64 0.14 -19.50
C ARG A 710 -26.95 -0.45 -19.99
#